data_AF-A0A2E7STC2-F1
#
_entry.id   AF-A0A2E7STC2-F1
#
_cell.length_a   1.000
_cell.length_b   1.000
_cell.length_c   1.000
_cell.angle_alpha   90.00
_cell.angle_beta   90.00
_cell.angle_gamma   90.00
#
_symmetry.space_group_name_H-M   'P 1'
#
loop_
_entity.id
_entity.type
_entity.pdbx_description
1 polymer ?
#
loop_
_entity_poly.entity_id
_entity_poly.type
_entity_poly.pdbx_seq_one_letter_code
_entity_poly.pdbx_strand_id
1 'polypeptide(L)'
;MRSASKLPVALQLLLVLACVSQGAVPVLQWKEGDKDLPGKWEGKSGQVENGPRPPRYPGFKADNRAMAFTGHEGWLVVKDKARGGRSNVRFGAGETFAFEAWVKFRSIAKGNIAYLFGKGRSPKHENLGEQNQNYSIRFQGTGNGGQLGLLFSSRDPHTGKAQWHRWWSKKTVPDSGWHHVALQYTFGKRGSLRAFINGRPVSGVWDLDGDTELAPVQDAADLVIGTGYSRASGSSVQGWVDDLMIYRGALKPEEIAGRYRYVPPPPPVTRAMIPAGKVLVQVSEKGFAESNNWPEAPEVTESFEVPVFGLFELPHKYVATGVRGERANPSLVRASAIVRLPAGKHRLLLRGRGKSRLIVDGKKLLETSQRPGDPAGHGLLSAQDKYLDLGPDFRFAPPGNREAWAFIESKGGEHLVILETWLGGTTGKNKHRPELGETVVAVSMEESESWSLLSPSRRRVPYTDAGWAAYEAERRQWLDRVNAKARAQCRAEHAGYWNRRRAVARDWLAGVTPIPVQKLPADYPARNAIDHFLGNRIASVAGVAKQGEDSDVDYFKKVQPILEKHCYDCHQGGKAKGGLRIDDPQSMFAGGKSDGPAIVPGKAAKSALIHRITSTDEDEIMPPKGEPLKQAEVELIRRWIQSGAPWPQFDVANFKPNPLTDDLTFLRRVSLDTIGLTPTEAEVKAFLADAPETRRTKAIDRLLNDPRWADHWMGYWLDVLAENPNLINPTLNNTGPFRWWLYESLLDNKPADLFVTELIRMEGSERFGGPAGFATATQNDLPMAAKGIIVSSAFLGVEMKCARCHDAPAHVSRQKDLLQLAALLKQDAIKLPPTSSVPADRLHQNGRKPLIQVSLKPNSVVQPAWPFARFADESIADQLAEHPKNTRDRLAALMTAPQNERFHQVMVNRIWQRFMGRGLVAQVSDWEKSGPSHPELLRWLGRRFVESGYDMKAIARLILNSHAYQRATDSALTETSPLFISPAPRRLQAEQIVDSVFHATGTPFDLEPVNLDLDSVRRVDIALNLGKPRRSWMLASTSNERDRPSLGLPRITAVTSVLEAFGWRGARQNPVSLRETEPNILQPAIFANGVMGHWLTRLSNRHGMTLLALENQTVEQLVDRLFLRLLTRKPTVAEKARFVKLLKPGYALRIIPEAKRVVPKPGKRKPDRYVTWSNHVDGPANALALEKEQAARRGDPPSNALTTDWRLRMEDALWALINSPEWMYTP
;
A
#
# COMPACT_ATOMS: atom_id res chain seq x y z
N MET A 1 77.37 -1.12 5.39
CA MET A 1 78.64 -0.34 5.38
C MET A 1 78.43 0.94 6.18
N ARG A 2 79.51 1.46 6.81
CA ARG A 2 79.90 2.87 7.07
C ARG A 2 78.84 4.00 6.99
N SER A 3 78.85 5.09 7.78
CA SER A 3 79.54 5.54 9.03
C SER A 3 79.24 7.05 9.18
N ALA A 4 79.18 7.75 10.31
CA ALA A 4 79.03 7.50 11.76
C ALA A 4 78.57 8.87 12.36
N SER A 5 78.61 9.31 13.63
CA SER A 5 79.05 8.87 14.98
C SER A 5 78.27 9.76 16.00
N LYS A 6 78.33 9.71 17.34
CA LYS A 6 79.20 9.07 18.36
C LYS A 6 78.33 8.52 19.53
N LEU A 7 78.97 7.91 20.53
CA LEU A 7 78.50 7.77 21.92
C LEU A 7 79.59 8.31 22.87
N PRO A 8 79.30 8.49 24.17
CA PRO A 8 79.86 7.55 25.17
C PRO A 8 78.86 7.16 26.29
N VAL A 9 79.34 6.41 27.30
CA VAL A 9 78.52 5.60 28.24
C VAL A 9 78.99 5.75 29.70
N ALA A 10 78.03 5.82 30.65
CA ALA A 10 78.18 5.66 32.12
C ALA A 10 79.09 6.68 32.85
N LEU A 11 79.03 6.88 34.18
CA LEU A 11 78.53 6.05 35.30
C LEU A 11 77.99 6.97 36.45
N GLN A 12 77.57 6.39 37.57
CA GLN A 12 77.17 7.03 38.85
C GLN A 12 75.88 7.89 38.85
N LEU A 13 74.75 7.21 39.08
CA LEU A 13 74.08 7.34 40.39
C LEU A 13 73.39 6.02 40.75
N LEU A 14 73.52 5.58 42.00
CA LEU A 14 72.95 4.33 42.53
C LEU A 14 72.51 4.60 43.98
N LEU A 15 71.47 3.91 44.43
CA LEU A 15 70.76 4.10 45.71
C LEU A 15 69.93 5.39 45.86
N VAL A 16 68.66 5.30 45.46
CA VAL A 16 67.57 5.37 46.46
C VAL A 16 66.74 4.09 46.29
N LEU A 17 66.22 3.55 47.40
CA LEU A 17 65.60 2.22 47.44
C LEU A 17 64.22 2.17 46.77
N ALA A 18 63.79 0.93 46.48
CA ALA A 18 62.51 0.63 45.86
C ALA A 18 61.30 1.18 46.65
N CYS A 19 60.36 1.79 45.91
CA CYS A 19 58.95 1.75 46.26
C CYS A 19 58.13 1.60 44.98
N VAL A 20 57.98 0.36 44.51
CA VAL A 20 56.97 0.03 43.50
C VAL A 20 55.62 0.29 44.15
N SER A 21 54.90 1.35 43.74
CA SER A 21 53.56 1.59 44.28
C SER A 21 52.67 0.44 43.82
N GLN A 22 52.38 -0.50 44.71
CA GLN A 22 51.38 -1.54 44.47
C GLN A 22 50.04 -0.84 44.22
N GLY A 23 49.60 -0.82 42.97
CA GLY A 23 48.20 -0.52 42.66
C GLY A 23 47.32 -1.54 43.40
N ALA A 24 46.14 -1.12 43.84
CA ALA A 24 45.24 -2.01 44.56
C ALA A 24 44.99 -3.27 43.72
N VAL A 25 45.36 -4.45 44.24
CA VAL A 25 45.14 -5.72 43.54
C VAL A 25 43.64 -6.02 43.57
N PRO A 26 43.00 -6.36 42.44
CA PRO A 26 41.58 -6.69 42.46
C PRO A 26 41.35 -7.98 43.25
N VAL A 27 40.42 -7.95 44.20
CA VAL A 27 39.92 -9.17 44.88
C VAL A 27 38.98 -9.97 43.97
N LEU A 28 38.42 -9.33 42.96
CA LEU A 28 37.72 -9.96 41.84
C LEU A 28 37.97 -9.14 40.57
N GLN A 29 38.29 -9.83 39.47
CA GLN A 29 38.43 -9.26 38.14
C GLN A 29 37.62 -10.09 37.16
N TRP A 30 37.04 -9.43 36.16
CA TRP A 30 36.40 -10.06 35.02
C TRP A 30 36.62 -9.24 33.76
N LYS A 31 37.42 -9.79 32.85
CA LYS A 31 37.54 -9.33 31.48
C LYS A 31 37.09 -10.42 30.51
N GLU A 32 36.40 -10.04 29.45
CA GLU A 32 35.96 -11.00 28.43
C GLU A 32 37.14 -11.44 27.57
N GLY A 33 37.48 -12.74 27.63
CA GLY A 33 38.69 -13.32 27.05
C GLY A 33 39.69 -13.86 28.09
N ASP A 34 39.48 -13.61 29.39
CA ASP A 34 40.21 -14.32 30.44
C ASP A 34 39.80 -15.81 30.48
N LYS A 35 40.73 -16.71 30.81
CA LYS A 35 40.48 -18.16 30.79
C LYS A 35 39.50 -18.66 31.87
N ASP A 36 39.45 -17.96 33.00
CA ASP A 36 38.62 -18.30 34.15
C ASP A 36 37.56 -17.21 34.37
N LEU A 37 36.28 -17.56 34.25
CA LEU A 37 35.18 -16.66 34.65
C LEU A 37 35.20 -16.43 36.18
N PRO A 38 34.78 -15.24 36.66
CA PRO A 38 34.76 -14.92 38.09
C PRO A 38 33.79 -15.79 38.91
N GLY A 39 32.82 -16.42 38.25
CA GLY A 39 31.75 -17.22 38.85
C GLY A 39 31.09 -18.14 37.82
N LYS A 40 30.05 -18.87 38.23
CA LYS A 40 29.29 -19.77 37.35
C LYS A 40 28.03 -19.06 36.85
N TRP A 41 27.62 -19.35 35.61
CA TRP A 41 26.33 -18.90 35.09
C TRP A 41 25.17 -19.70 35.71
N GLU A 42 24.10 -19.00 36.07
CA GLU A 42 22.78 -19.55 36.33
C GLU A 42 21.81 -18.98 35.29
N GLY A 43 20.90 -19.81 34.76
CA GLY A 43 20.06 -19.46 33.61
C GLY A 43 20.83 -19.55 32.27
N LYS A 44 20.44 -18.72 31.30
CA LYS A 44 21.15 -18.61 30.01
C LYS A 44 22.49 -17.89 30.21
N SER A 45 23.56 -18.40 29.60
CA SER A 45 24.81 -17.64 29.50
C SER A 45 24.59 -16.36 28.69
N GLY A 46 25.25 -15.28 29.10
CA GLY A 46 25.31 -14.06 28.30
C GLY A 46 25.97 -14.29 26.94
N GLN A 47 25.77 -13.36 26.01
CA GLN A 47 26.33 -13.45 24.66
C GLN A 47 27.59 -12.58 24.53
N VAL A 48 28.64 -13.15 23.94
CA VAL A 48 29.88 -12.42 23.69
C VAL A 48 29.70 -11.50 22.48
N GLU A 49 29.77 -10.20 22.70
CA GLU A 49 29.59 -9.16 21.67
C GLU A 49 30.83 -8.22 21.60
N ASN A 50 30.75 -7.17 20.79
CA ASN A 50 31.85 -6.21 20.60
C ASN A 50 31.89 -5.21 21.76
N GLY A 51 33.02 -5.17 22.48
CA GLY A 51 33.27 -4.24 23.56
C GLY A 51 33.54 -2.79 23.09
N PRO A 52 33.95 -1.89 24.00
CA PRO A 52 34.55 -0.62 23.60
C PRO A 52 35.80 -0.86 22.75
N ARG A 53 35.95 -0.11 21.64
CA ARG A 53 36.98 -0.31 20.61
C ARG A 53 37.44 1.02 19.97
N PRO A 54 38.67 1.09 19.42
CA PRO A 54 39.12 2.17 18.55
C PRO A 54 38.24 2.30 17.28
N PRO A 55 38.19 3.48 16.63
CA PRO A 55 38.77 4.75 17.09
C PRO A 55 37.97 5.40 18.24
N ARG A 56 36.71 4.97 18.48
CA ARG A 56 35.80 5.54 19.49
C ARG A 56 36.40 5.51 20.89
N TYR A 57 36.99 4.39 21.28
CA TYR A 57 37.59 4.15 22.59
C TYR A 57 39.05 3.69 22.40
N PRO A 58 40.01 4.62 22.20
CA PRO A 58 41.39 4.29 21.83
C PRO A 58 42.22 3.65 22.96
N GLY A 59 41.64 3.47 24.16
CA GLY A 59 42.27 2.71 25.25
C GLY A 59 42.13 1.18 25.13
N PHE A 60 41.36 0.68 24.15
CA PHE A 60 41.09 -0.74 23.93
C PHE A 60 41.73 -1.26 22.65
N LYS A 61 41.84 -2.59 22.53
CA LYS A 61 42.23 -3.26 21.28
C LYS A 61 41.08 -3.24 20.25
N ALA A 62 41.41 -3.40 18.96
CA ALA A 62 40.42 -3.41 17.87
C ALA A 62 39.46 -4.63 17.90
N ASP A 63 39.88 -5.71 18.51
CA ASP A 63 39.16 -6.98 18.69
C ASP A 63 38.38 -7.07 20.01
N ASN A 64 38.52 -6.09 20.92
CA ASN A 64 38.01 -6.15 22.29
C ASN A 64 36.54 -6.62 22.39
N ARG A 65 36.26 -7.52 23.34
CA ARG A 65 34.97 -8.20 23.49
C ARG A 65 34.33 -7.81 24.83
N ALA A 66 33.02 -8.04 24.94
CA ALA A 66 32.28 -7.76 26.15
C ALA A 66 31.07 -8.70 26.28
N MET A 67 30.58 -8.86 27.52
CA MET A 67 29.47 -9.76 27.81
C MET A 67 28.12 -9.05 27.77
N ALA A 68 27.20 -9.52 26.94
CA ALA A 68 25.81 -9.05 26.87
C ALA A 68 24.90 -9.83 27.84
N PHE A 69 24.28 -9.13 28.78
CA PHE A 69 23.21 -9.64 29.63
C PHE A 69 21.84 -9.37 29.00
N THR A 70 21.02 -10.42 28.85
CA THR A 70 19.65 -10.34 28.32
C THR A 70 18.60 -9.99 29.39
N GLY A 71 19.02 -9.33 30.47
CA GLY A 71 18.17 -9.07 31.64
C GLY A 71 18.03 -10.30 32.53
N HIS A 72 16.80 -10.68 32.86
CA HIS A 72 16.52 -11.74 33.84
C HIS A 72 16.77 -13.19 33.40
N GLU A 73 17.16 -13.45 32.15
CA GLU A 73 17.26 -14.83 31.67
C GLU A 73 18.51 -15.58 32.17
N GLY A 74 19.50 -14.87 32.71
CA GLY A 74 20.65 -15.48 33.39
C GLY A 74 21.63 -14.46 33.97
N TRP A 75 22.47 -14.92 34.90
CA TRP A 75 23.39 -14.11 35.70
C TRP A 75 24.61 -14.93 36.15
N LEU A 76 25.66 -14.26 36.62
CA LEU A 76 26.85 -14.91 37.19
C LEU A 76 26.76 -14.96 38.72
N VAL A 77 27.05 -16.10 39.32
CA VAL A 77 27.16 -16.32 40.76
C VAL A 77 28.60 -16.64 41.16
N VAL A 78 29.16 -15.76 41.98
CA VAL A 78 30.49 -15.85 42.58
C VAL A 78 30.32 -16.36 44.01
N LYS A 79 30.70 -17.62 44.25
CA LYS A 79 30.62 -18.22 45.59
C LYS A 79 31.48 -17.43 46.59
N ASP A 80 30.96 -17.20 47.79
CA ASP A 80 31.74 -16.61 48.88
C ASP A 80 32.90 -17.53 49.30
N LYS A 81 34.02 -16.98 49.80
CA LYS A 81 35.19 -17.79 50.23
C LYS A 81 34.83 -18.85 51.26
N ALA A 82 33.90 -18.58 52.18
CA ALA A 82 33.45 -19.57 53.17
C ALA A 82 32.56 -20.69 52.57
N ARG A 83 32.19 -20.59 51.29
CA ARG A 83 31.38 -21.55 50.53
C ARG A 83 32.16 -22.14 49.34
N GLY A 84 33.48 -22.21 49.46
CA GLY A 84 34.38 -22.76 48.43
C GLY A 84 34.77 -21.77 47.32
N GLY A 85 34.45 -20.49 47.45
CA GLY A 85 34.91 -19.45 46.52
C GLY A 85 36.40 -19.17 46.62
N ARG A 86 37.03 -18.78 45.50
CA ARG A 86 38.46 -18.40 45.47
C ARG A 86 38.71 -17.02 46.10
N SER A 87 37.78 -16.08 45.93
CA SER A 87 37.95 -14.67 46.31
C SER A 87 37.26 -14.30 47.63
N ASN A 88 37.97 -13.59 48.51
CA ASN A 88 37.32 -12.91 49.64
C ASN A 88 36.73 -11.56 49.19
N VAL A 89 35.42 -11.56 48.95
CA VAL A 89 34.63 -10.38 48.58
C VAL A 89 33.79 -9.82 49.75
N ARG A 90 34.16 -10.10 51.01
CA ARG A 90 33.57 -9.45 52.19
C ARG A 90 34.34 -8.16 52.55
N PHE A 91 33.65 -7.16 53.09
CA PHE A 91 34.23 -5.89 53.50
C PHE A 91 33.70 -5.48 54.87
N GLY A 92 34.56 -5.08 55.80
CA GLY A 92 34.24 -4.72 57.19
C GLY A 92 34.51 -3.24 57.51
N ALA A 93 34.33 -2.86 58.78
CA ALA A 93 34.69 -1.52 59.25
C ALA A 93 36.17 -1.19 58.96
N GLY A 94 36.45 0.03 58.53
CA GLY A 94 37.78 0.48 58.12
C GLY A 94 38.22 -0.01 56.74
N GLU A 95 37.57 -1.02 56.14
CA GLU A 95 37.94 -1.52 54.83
C GLU A 95 37.36 -0.66 53.70
N THR A 96 38.22 -0.29 52.74
CA THR A 96 37.78 0.39 51.52
C THR A 96 37.38 -0.64 50.47
N PHE A 97 36.07 -0.74 50.25
CA PHE A 97 35.52 -1.33 49.04
C PHE A 97 35.70 -0.33 47.89
N ALA A 98 36.19 -0.80 46.75
CA ALA A 98 36.13 -0.04 45.52
C ALA A 98 35.80 -0.95 44.32
N PHE A 99 35.22 -0.39 43.28
CA PHE A 99 35.00 -1.07 42.00
C PHE A 99 35.22 -0.14 40.82
N GLU A 100 35.61 -0.69 39.67
CA GLU A 100 35.42 -0.06 38.36
C GLU A 100 34.78 -1.06 37.37
N ALA A 101 34.07 -0.54 36.37
CA ALA A 101 33.51 -1.33 35.27
C ALA A 101 33.28 -0.47 34.03
N TRP A 102 33.28 -1.10 32.86
CA TRP A 102 32.69 -0.54 31.65
C TRP A 102 31.29 -1.10 31.45
N VAL A 103 30.33 -0.21 31.19
CA VAL A 103 28.91 -0.53 31.01
C VAL A 103 28.35 0.14 29.76
N LYS A 104 27.40 -0.53 29.10
CA LYS A 104 26.56 0.02 28.04
C LYS A 104 25.15 -0.51 28.21
N PHE A 105 24.13 0.36 28.23
CA PHE A 105 22.75 -0.10 28.31
C PHE A 105 22.20 -0.51 26.93
N ARG A 106 21.45 -1.61 26.87
CA ARG A 106 20.53 -1.94 25.77
C ARG A 106 19.17 -1.27 26.03
N SER A 107 18.69 -1.33 27.27
CA SER A 107 17.60 -0.50 27.76
C SER A 107 17.68 -0.31 29.28
N ILE A 108 17.17 0.81 29.79
CA ILE A 108 16.88 0.99 31.22
C ILE A 108 15.68 1.93 31.39
N ALA A 109 14.51 1.36 31.71
CA ALA A 109 13.27 2.13 31.82
C ALA A 109 13.27 3.02 33.07
N LYS A 110 12.56 4.16 33.01
CA LYS A 110 12.45 5.09 34.14
C LYS A 110 11.86 4.39 35.36
N GLY A 111 12.59 4.39 36.48
CA GLY A 111 12.20 3.73 37.73
C GLY A 111 12.71 2.30 37.92
N ASN A 112 13.23 1.64 36.88
CA ASN A 112 13.88 0.32 37.04
C ASN A 112 15.16 0.45 37.88
N ILE A 113 15.51 -0.60 38.64
CA ILE A 113 16.67 -0.65 39.55
C ILE A 113 17.57 -1.83 39.14
N ALA A 114 18.32 -1.66 38.06
CA ALA A 114 19.16 -2.72 37.49
C ALA A 114 20.45 -2.92 38.31
N TYR A 115 20.66 -4.12 38.88
CA TYR A 115 21.85 -4.41 39.68
C TYR A 115 23.01 -4.84 38.79
N LEU A 116 24.11 -4.06 38.80
CA LEU A 116 25.36 -4.48 38.18
C LEU A 116 25.94 -5.67 38.95
N PHE A 117 25.95 -5.57 40.29
CA PHE A 117 26.19 -6.71 41.19
C PHE A 117 25.68 -6.45 42.61
N GLY A 118 25.53 -7.50 43.42
CA GLY A 118 25.23 -7.41 44.84
C GLY A 118 25.57 -8.67 45.62
N LYS A 119 25.99 -8.48 46.88
CA LYS A 119 26.20 -9.55 47.87
C LYS A 119 25.20 -9.35 49.02
N GLY A 120 24.55 -10.44 49.44
CA GLY A 120 23.39 -10.38 50.33
C GLY A 120 22.07 -10.15 49.59
N ARG A 121 20.94 -10.39 50.27
CA ARG A 121 19.60 -10.55 49.70
C ARG A 121 19.55 -11.57 48.54
N SER A 122 19.62 -12.83 48.92
CA SER A 122 19.40 -14.01 48.08
C SER A 122 17.95 -14.52 48.25
N PRO A 123 17.30 -15.13 47.23
CA PRO A 123 15.98 -15.77 47.39
C PRO A 123 15.97 -16.81 48.53
N LYS A 124 14.77 -17.14 49.04
CA LYS A 124 14.44 -17.72 50.37
C LYS A 124 15.18 -18.99 50.88
N HIS A 125 16.15 -19.55 50.16
CA HIS A 125 16.74 -20.87 50.43
C HIS A 125 17.99 -20.87 51.32
N GLU A 126 18.43 -19.72 51.86
CA GLU A 126 19.75 -19.62 52.53
C GLU A 126 19.72 -19.30 54.04
N ASN A 127 18.54 -19.09 54.65
CA ASN A 127 18.37 -18.76 56.09
C ASN A 127 19.12 -17.51 56.62
N LEU A 128 19.73 -16.69 55.76
CA LEU A 128 20.49 -15.49 56.15
C LEU A 128 19.64 -14.27 56.57
N GLY A 129 18.30 -14.39 56.52
CA GLY A 129 17.35 -13.32 56.83
C GLY A 129 17.20 -12.26 55.73
N GLU A 130 16.13 -11.45 55.80
CA GLU A 130 15.82 -10.46 54.74
C GLU A 130 16.63 -9.16 54.84
N GLN A 131 17.28 -8.92 55.99
CA GLN A 131 17.99 -7.70 56.36
C GLN A 131 19.52 -7.92 56.32
N ASN A 132 20.01 -8.41 55.18
CA ASN A 132 21.38 -8.94 55.03
C ASN A 132 22.18 -8.39 53.82
N GLN A 133 21.87 -7.20 53.31
CA GLN A 133 22.62 -6.67 52.16
C GLN A 133 24.01 -6.20 52.58
N ASN A 134 25.05 -6.98 52.29
CA ASN A 134 26.42 -6.57 52.59
C ASN A 134 26.81 -5.33 51.76
N TYR A 135 26.55 -5.38 50.44
CA TYR A 135 26.63 -4.25 49.52
C TYR A 135 26.01 -4.60 48.16
N SER A 136 25.68 -3.59 47.37
CA SER A 136 25.28 -3.74 45.97
C SER A 136 25.52 -2.46 45.17
N ILE A 137 25.89 -2.63 43.91
CA ILE A 137 26.07 -1.57 42.91
C ILE A 137 25.04 -1.73 41.82
N ARG A 138 24.34 -0.63 41.50
CA ARG A 138 23.13 -0.67 40.67
C ARG A 138 22.82 0.67 40.02
N PHE A 139 21.91 0.64 39.07
CA PHE A 139 21.47 1.81 38.31
C PHE A 139 19.97 2.05 38.47
N GLN A 140 19.57 3.27 38.85
CA GLN A 140 18.19 3.72 38.80
C GLN A 140 17.92 4.39 37.46
N GLY A 141 17.04 3.82 36.64
CA GLY A 141 16.70 4.35 35.33
C GLY A 141 16.03 5.71 35.40
N THR A 142 16.54 6.69 34.64
CA THR A 142 15.97 8.05 34.55
C THR A 142 15.12 8.25 33.30
N GLY A 143 15.25 7.38 32.31
CA GLY A 143 14.66 7.51 30.96
C GLY A 143 15.60 8.13 29.92
N ASN A 144 16.86 8.40 30.28
CA ASN A 144 17.94 8.83 29.41
C ASN A 144 19.31 8.28 29.88
N GLY A 145 19.29 7.08 30.45
CA GLY A 145 20.38 6.45 31.20
C GLY A 145 19.95 6.02 32.60
N GLY A 146 20.93 5.77 33.48
CA GLY A 146 20.68 5.45 34.90
C GLY A 146 21.62 6.16 35.88
N GLN A 147 21.12 6.54 37.05
CA GLN A 147 21.92 7.05 38.16
C GLN A 147 22.66 5.88 38.84
N LEU A 148 23.97 5.98 38.99
CA LEU A 148 24.80 5.00 39.71
C LEU A 148 24.49 5.08 41.20
N GLY A 149 24.32 3.94 41.86
CA GLY A 149 24.05 3.89 43.29
C GLY A 149 24.69 2.72 44.03
N LEU A 150 24.92 2.98 45.32
CA LEU A 150 25.38 2.03 46.33
C LEU A 150 24.21 1.73 47.29
N LEU A 151 24.06 0.48 47.71
CA LEU A 151 23.19 0.10 48.84
C LEU A 151 23.86 -0.95 49.70
N PHE A 152 23.90 -0.72 51.00
CA PHE A 152 24.18 -1.72 52.03
C PHE A 152 23.22 -1.56 53.22
N SER A 153 23.15 -2.58 54.07
CA SER A 153 22.55 -2.50 55.40
C SER A 153 23.63 -2.62 56.47
N SER A 154 23.56 -1.82 57.52
CA SER A 154 24.34 -1.99 58.76
C SER A 154 23.45 -2.53 59.88
N ARG A 155 24.05 -2.85 61.04
CA ARG A 155 23.30 -3.10 62.29
C ARG A 155 23.82 -2.20 63.38
N ASP A 156 22.89 -1.60 64.10
CA ASP A 156 23.15 -0.83 65.30
C ASP A 156 23.68 -1.76 66.42
N PRO A 157 24.86 -1.47 67.00
CA PRO A 157 25.55 -2.38 67.93
C PRO A 157 24.99 -2.35 69.35
N HIS A 158 23.93 -1.57 69.63
CA HIS A 158 23.32 -1.46 70.96
C HIS A 158 21.85 -1.90 70.96
N THR A 159 21.14 -1.66 69.85
CA THR A 159 19.72 -2.03 69.67
C THR A 159 19.51 -3.21 68.73
N GLY A 160 20.55 -3.66 68.01
CA GLY A 160 20.47 -4.74 67.00
C GLY A 160 19.70 -4.38 65.72
N LYS A 161 19.09 -3.19 65.67
CA LYS A 161 18.25 -2.70 64.59
C LYS A 161 19.05 -2.56 63.30
N ALA A 162 18.47 -3.01 62.18
CA ALA A 162 19.06 -2.81 60.86
C ALA A 162 18.84 -1.36 60.39
N GLN A 163 19.89 -0.74 59.85
CA GLN A 163 19.83 0.55 59.16
C GLN A 163 20.20 0.33 57.68
N TRP A 164 19.62 1.11 56.77
CA TRP A 164 19.81 0.99 55.32
C TRP A 164 20.48 2.23 54.75
N HIS A 165 21.67 2.07 54.19
CA HIS A 165 22.46 3.17 53.65
C HIS A 165 22.44 3.08 52.12
N ARG A 166 21.70 4.01 51.49
CA ARG A 166 21.53 4.10 50.03
C ARG A 166 22.02 5.44 49.53
N TRP A 167 22.87 5.40 48.51
CA TRP A 167 23.41 6.58 47.83
C TRP A 167 23.10 6.52 46.33
N TRP A 168 22.76 7.66 45.73
CA TRP A 168 22.56 7.82 44.28
C TRP A 168 23.35 9.01 43.73
N SER A 169 23.98 8.85 42.57
CA SER A 169 24.69 9.92 41.87
C SER A 169 23.73 11.01 41.36
N LYS A 170 24.10 12.29 41.51
CA LYS A 170 23.36 13.44 40.93
C LYS A 170 23.48 13.52 39.40
N LYS A 171 24.47 12.84 38.81
CA LYS A 171 24.61 12.68 37.36
C LYS A 171 24.22 11.27 36.92
N THR A 172 23.60 11.19 35.76
CA THR A 172 23.20 9.96 35.07
C THR A 172 24.36 9.40 34.25
N VAL A 173 24.54 8.08 34.23
CA VAL A 173 25.31 7.34 33.22
C VAL A 173 24.42 7.21 31.97
N PRO A 174 24.75 7.82 30.82
CA PRO A 174 23.85 7.85 29.66
C PRO A 174 23.50 6.46 29.08
N ASP A 175 22.48 6.43 28.22
CA ASP A 175 21.93 5.23 27.57
C ASP A 175 22.51 4.95 26.17
N SER A 176 23.60 5.62 25.79
CA SER A 176 24.20 5.54 24.46
C SER A 176 25.73 5.68 24.54
N GLY A 177 26.44 4.89 23.73
CA GLY A 177 27.88 4.65 23.89
C GLY A 177 28.23 3.69 25.03
N TRP A 178 29.53 3.39 25.14
CA TRP A 178 30.15 2.73 26.30
C TRP A 178 30.58 3.77 27.34
N HIS A 179 30.40 3.44 28.62
CA HIS A 179 30.73 4.31 29.75
C HIS A 179 31.56 3.60 30.81
N HIS A 180 32.50 4.33 31.40
CA HIS A 180 33.27 3.88 32.54
C HIS A 180 32.59 4.36 33.83
N VAL A 181 32.44 3.47 34.80
CA VAL A 181 31.89 3.78 36.13
C VAL A 181 32.84 3.26 37.19
N ALA A 182 33.03 4.04 38.26
CA ALA A 182 33.78 3.59 39.43
C ALA A 182 33.19 4.19 40.71
N LEU A 183 33.30 3.46 41.82
CA LEU A 183 32.93 3.94 43.15
C LEU A 183 33.82 3.30 44.20
N GLN A 184 34.25 4.09 45.17
CA GLN A 184 34.88 3.61 46.41
C GLN A 184 34.13 4.14 47.64
N TYR A 185 34.12 3.34 48.69
CA TYR A 185 33.58 3.67 50.00
C TYR A 185 34.39 2.94 51.08
N THR A 186 34.77 3.65 52.15
CA THR A 186 35.40 3.06 53.33
C THR A 186 34.29 2.83 54.35
N PHE A 187 33.95 1.57 54.58
CA PHE A 187 32.87 1.21 55.51
C PHE A 187 33.20 1.65 56.94
N GLY A 188 32.21 2.16 57.65
CA GLY A 188 32.40 2.76 58.97
C GLY A 188 33.15 4.10 58.96
N LYS A 189 33.29 4.77 57.80
CA LYS A 189 33.92 6.10 57.69
C LYS A 189 33.08 7.04 56.84
N ARG A 190 32.33 7.93 57.51
CA ARG A 190 31.58 9.03 56.89
C ARG A 190 32.45 9.88 55.96
N GLY A 191 31.84 10.38 54.89
CA GLY A 191 32.51 11.26 53.92
C GLY A 191 33.59 10.57 53.07
N SER A 192 33.75 9.25 53.16
CA SER A 192 34.73 8.48 52.38
C SER A 192 34.30 8.22 50.93
N LEU A 193 33.00 8.28 50.63
CA LEU A 193 32.46 7.93 49.31
C LEU A 193 33.04 8.82 48.20
N ARG A 194 33.66 8.21 47.18
CA ARG A 194 34.03 8.88 45.92
C ARG A 194 33.49 8.05 44.77
N ALA A 195 32.83 8.70 43.82
CA ALA A 195 32.25 8.06 42.65
C ALA A 195 32.66 8.81 41.39
N PHE A 196 32.80 8.08 40.29
CA PHE A 196 33.25 8.59 39.00
C PHE A 196 32.37 8.04 37.87
N ILE A 197 32.08 8.91 36.89
CA ILE A 197 31.42 8.54 35.64
C ILE A 197 32.26 9.11 34.51
N ASN A 198 32.69 8.25 33.58
CA ASN A 198 33.54 8.58 32.45
C ASN A 198 34.82 9.32 32.88
N GLY A 199 35.52 8.77 33.89
CA GLY A 199 36.73 9.32 34.50
C GLY A 199 36.54 10.60 35.34
N ARG A 200 35.32 11.17 35.39
CA ARG A 200 35.05 12.44 36.09
C ARG A 200 34.37 12.21 37.44
N PRO A 201 34.80 12.86 38.54
CA PRO A 201 34.16 12.71 39.83
C PRO A 201 32.71 13.23 39.81
N VAL A 202 31.83 12.56 40.57
CA VAL A 202 30.41 12.90 40.70
C VAL A 202 29.97 12.89 42.16
N SER A 203 29.16 13.89 42.53
CA SER A 203 28.47 13.94 43.81
C SER A 203 27.12 13.20 43.75
N GLY A 204 26.55 12.92 44.91
CA GLY A 204 25.29 12.19 45.06
C GLY A 204 24.44 12.70 46.22
N VAL A 205 23.46 11.89 46.60
CA VAL A 205 22.55 12.09 47.73
C VAL A 205 22.38 10.75 48.44
N TRP A 206 22.40 10.75 49.78
CA TRP A 206 21.93 9.61 50.57
C TRP A 206 20.43 9.79 50.82
N ASP A 207 19.60 8.78 50.54
CA ASP A 207 18.14 8.87 50.54
C ASP A 207 17.43 7.81 51.43
N LEU A 208 18.19 7.22 52.36
CA LEU A 208 17.72 6.40 53.49
C LEU A 208 18.49 6.84 54.76
N ASP A 209 19.03 5.93 55.59
CA ASP A 209 19.69 6.21 56.88
C ASP A 209 21.10 6.87 56.77
N GLY A 210 21.32 7.70 55.75
CA GLY A 210 22.50 8.55 55.60
C GLY A 210 23.83 7.82 55.39
N ASP A 211 24.92 8.58 55.53
CA ASP A 211 26.31 8.10 55.60
C ASP A 211 26.64 7.72 57.06
N THR A 212 27.37 6.63 57.27
CA THR A 212 27.45 5.97 58.59
C THR A 212 28.89 5.64 59.04
N GLU A 213 29.05 5.53 60.36
CA GLU A 213 30.23 4.99 61.04
C GLU A 213 30.07 3.50 61.39
N LEU A 214 28.91 2.90 61.07
CA LEU A 214 28.65 1.47 61.26
C LEU A 214 29.21 0.61 60.13
N ALA A 215 29.57 -0.64 60.47
CA ALA A 215 29.96 -1.67 59.53
C ALA A 215 28.74 -2.21 58.73
N PRO A 216 28.92 -2.64 57.46
CA PRO A 216 27.89 -3.38 56.75
C PRO A 216 27.67 -4.75 57.41
N VAL A 217 26.46 -5.28 57.30
CA VAL A 217 26.15 -6.66 57.70
C VAL A 217 27.02 -7.62 56.88
N GLN A 218 27.81 -8.46 57.54
CA GLN A 218 28.57 -9.53 56.90
C GLN A 218 27.89 -10.88 57.07
N ASP A 219 27.82 -11.64 55.98
CA ASP A 219 27.37 -13.03 55.97
C ASP A 219 28.09 -13.81 54.84
N ALA A 220 27.71 -15.08 54.68
CA ALA A 220 28.20 -15.97 53.64
C ALA A 220 27.41 -15.91 52.32
N ALA A 221 26.55 -14.91 52.09
CA ALA A 221 25.79 -14.80 50.84
C ALA A 221 26.74 -14.69 49.63
N ASP A 222 26.37 -15.31 48.52
CA ASP A 222 27.17 -15.22 47.29
C ASP A 222 27.06 -13.83 46.65
N LEU A 223 28.08 -13.46 45.87
CA LEU A 223 28.07 -12.24 45.06
C LEU A 223 27.46 -12.55 43.70
N VAL A 224 26.37 -11.88 43.35
CA VAL A 224 25.65 -12.05 42.09
C VAL A 224 25.94 -10.87 41.17
N ILE A 225 26.25 -11.13 39.90
CA ILE A 225 26.55 -10.13 38.87
C ILE A 225 25.48 -10.18 37.77
N GLY A 226 24.93 -9.01 37.41
CA GLY A 226 23.93 -8.83 36.35
C GLY A 226 22.46 -8.79 36.82
N THR A 227 22.14 -9.17 38.05
CA THR A 227 20.76 -9.12 38.58
C THR A 227 20.66 -8.99 40.10
N GLY A 228 19.53 -8.45 40.57
CA GLY A 228 19.21 -8.28 41.99
C GLY A 228 18.39 -9.44 42.59
N TYR A 229 18.01 -9.27 43.87
CA TYR A 229 17.24 -10.23 44.68
C TYR A 229 16.01 -10.81 43.97
N SER A 230 15.21 -9.96 43.32
CA SER A 230 13.92 -10.33 42.71
C SER A 230 14.04 -11.20 41.46
N ARG A 231 15.23 -11.29 40.86
CA ARG A 231 15.46 -11.86 39.52
C ARG A 231 14.50 -11.32 38.43
N ALA A 232 13.90 -10.16 38.63
CA ALA A 232 12.94 -9.56 37.70
C ALA A 232 13.65 -8.79 36.59
N SER A 233 13.03 -8.69 35.41
CA SER A 233 13.61 -7.94 34.27
C SER A 233 13.91 -6.47 34.60
N GLY A 234 13.05 -5.82 35.40
CA GLY A 234 13.28 -4.45 35.92
C GLY A 234 14.31 -4.33 37.05
N SER A 235 14.96 -5.45 37.44
CA SER A 235 16.03 -5.52 38.44
C SER A 235 17.33 -6.14 37.91
N SER A 236 17.40 -6.41 36.60
CA SER A 236 18.56 -7.00 35.92
C SER A 236 19.19 -6.01 34.93
N VAL A 237 20.47 -6.19 34.63
CA VAL A 237 21.15 -5.45 33.55
C VAL A 237 20.62 -5.93 32.20
N GLN A 238 20.05 -5.02 31.41
CA GLN A 238 19.84 -5.22 29.98
C GLN A 238 20.88 -4.38 29.24
N GLY A 239 21.93 -5.02 28.74
CA GLY A 239 23.09 -4.31 28.21
C GLY A 239 24.37 -5.13 28.29
N TRP A 240 25.50 -4.47 28.18
CA TRP A 240 26.82 -5.08 28.11
C TRP A 240 27.71 -4.60 29.27
N VAL A 241 28.60 -5.49 29.73
CA VAL A 241 29.62 -5.22 30.75
C VAL A 241 30.98 -5.71 30.25
N ASP A 242 32.03 -4.94 30.53
CA ASP A 242 33.45 -5.26 30.28
C ASP A 242 34.31 -4.69 31.44
N ASP A 243 35.52 -5.21 31.63
CA ASP A 243 36.50 -4.80 32.66
C ASP A 243 35.89 -4.54 34.06
N LEU A 244 35.04 -5.46 34.55
CA LEU A 244 34.49 -5.38 35.91
C LEU A 244 35.54 -5.82 36.93
N MET A 245 35.97 -4.91 37.78
CA MET A 245 36.96 -5.17 38.83
C MET A 245 36.47 -4.64 40.18
N ILE A 246 36.69 -5.43 41.24
CA ILE A 246 36.43 -5.07 42.65
C ILE A 246 37.75 -5.16 43.42
N TYR A 247 38.04 -4.15 44.22
CA TYR A 247 39.29 -3.93 44.93
C TYR A 247 39.09 -3.82 46.44
N ARG A 248 40.16 -4.13 47.19
CA ARG A 248 40.29 -3.86 48.63
C ARG A 248 41.36 -2.78 48.81
N GLY A 249 40.94 -1.52 48.79
CA GLY A 249 41.80 -0.35 48.69
C GLY A 249 41.13 0.79 47.92
N ALA A 250 41.74 1.98 47.98
CA ALA A 250 41.28 3.14 47.22
C ALA A 250 41.78 3.12 45.77
N LEU A 251 40.97 3.65 44.85
CA LEU A 251 41.35 3.93 43.46
C LEU A 251 41.93 5.34 43.38
N LYS A 252 43.07 5.51 42.70
CA LYS A 252 43.68 6.84 42.52
C LYS A 252 42.84 7.65 41.51
N PRO A 253 42.36 8.87 41.86
CA PRO A 253 41.54 9.69 40.96
C PRO A 253 42.20 9.96 39.59
N GLU A 254 43.52 10.04 39.55
CA GLU A 254 44.35 10.31 38.38
C GLU A 254 44.35 9.11 37.42
N GLU A 255 44.45 7.89 37.96
CA GLU A 255 44.37 6.65 37.19
C GLU A 255 42.96 6.49 36.59
N ILE A 256 41.92 6.76 37.38
CA ILE A 256 40.51 6.71 36.96
C ILE A 256 40.19 7.76 35.88
N ALA A 257 40.71 8.99 36.00
CA ALA A 257 40.60 10.00 34.97
C ALA A 257 41.26 9.56 33.64
N GLY A 258 42.33 8.77 33.71
CA GLY A 258 43.03 8.22 32.55
C GLY A 258 42.30 7.09 31.82
N ARG A 259 41.39 6.37 32.49
CA ARG A 259 40.63 5.22 31.94
C ARG A 259 39.74 5.61 30.76
N TYR A 260 38.91 6.65 30.93
CA TYR A 260 37.90 7.01 29.93
C TYR A 260 38.47 7.94 28.84
N ARG A 261 38.85 7.35 27.71
CA ARG A 261 39.20 8.08 26.47
C ARG A 261 38.12 7.85 25.42
N TYR A 262 37.58 8.93 24.87
CA TYR A 262 36.51 8.87 23.87
C TYR A 262 36.77 9.84 22.72
N VAL A 263 36.74 9.32 21.49
CA VAL A 263 36.80 10.11 20.25
C VAL A 263 35.38 10.18 19.66
N PRO A 264 34.71 11.35 19.67
CA PRO A 264 33.35 11.48 19.17
C PRO A 264 33.26 11.17 17.66
N PRO A 265 32.07 10.84 17.14
CA PRO A 265 31.85 10.78 15.70
C PRO A 265 32.18 12.12 15.03
N PRO A 266 32.73 12.11 13.80
CA PRO A 266 32.81 13.32 12.99
C PRO A 266 31.39 13.85 12.74
N PRO A 267 31.21 15.16 12.48
CA PRO A 267 29.90 15.72 12.15
C PRO A 267 29.26 14.94 10.99
N PRO A 268 28.00 14.47 11.11
CA PRO A 268 27.40 13.57 10.12
C PRO A 268 27.07 14.25 8.78
N VAL A 269 27.14 15.58 8.74
CA VAL A 269 27.17 16.42 7.53
C VAL A 269 28.18 17.54 7.77
N THR A 270 29.02 17.84 6.77
CA THR A 270 29.92 19.01 6.77
C THR A 270 29.39 20.08 5.80
N ARG A 271 29.84 21.34 5.93
CA ARG A 271 29.42 22.41 4.98
C ARG A 271 29.75 22.06 3.52
N ALA A 272 30.84 21.33 3.27
CA ALA A 272 31.27 20.93 1.92
C ALA A 272 30.38 19.85 1.26
N MET A 273 29.54 19.15 2.02
CA MET A 273 28.59 18.17 1.48
C MET A 273 27.29 18.80 0.99
N ILE A 274 27.07 20.11 1.22
CA ILE A 274 25.77 20.75 1.03
C ILE A 274 25.71 21.46 -0.34
N PRO A 275 24.75 21.11 -1.21
CA PRO A 275 24.56 21.76 -2.50
C PRO A 275 24.10 23.22 -2.34
N ALA A 276 24.71 24.12 -3.10
CA ALA A 276 24.44 25.55 -3.03
C ALA A 276 22.99 25.88 -3.44
N GLY A 277 22.28 26.66 -2.61
CA GLY A 277 20.90 27.06 -2.88
C GLY A 277 19.86 25.92 -2.76
N LYS A 278 20.22 24.81 -2.11
CA LYS A 278 19.40 23.59 -1.99
C LYS A 278 19.42 23.05 -0.57
N VAL A 279 18.40 22.26 -0.21
CA VAL A 279 18.39 21.45 1.00
C VAL A 279 18.73 20.02 0.60
N LEU A 280 19.87 19.50 1.07
CA LEU A 280 20.21 18.09 0.97
C LEU A 280 19.35 17.31 1.96
N VAL A 281 18.60 16.33 1.47
CA VAL A 281 17.88 15.36 2.29
C VAL A 281 18.60 14.02 2.21
N GLN A 282 18.99 13.48 3.36
CA GLN A 282 19.58 12.17 3.52
C GLN A 282 18.59 11.27 4.26
N VAL A 283 18.38 10.05 3.76
CA VAL A 283 17.65 9.00 4.49
C VAL A 283 18.65 7.99 5.00
N SER A 284 18.52 7.58 6.25
CA SER A 284 19.32 6.52 6.86
C SER A 284 18.43 5.37 7.31
N GLU A 285 18.76 4.16 6.85
CA GLU A 285 17.98 2.93 7.09
C GLU A 285 18.75 1.87 7.89
N LYS A 286 20.03 2.12 8.22
CA LYS A 286 20.87 1.25 9.05
C LYS A 286 21.57 2.06 10.16
N GLY A 287 22.11 1.36 11.15
CA GLY A 287 22.79 1.97 12.30
C GLY A 287 21.85 2.39 13.46
N PHE A 288 20.68 1.74 13.55
CA PHE A 288 19.67 1.99 14.59
C PHE A 288 19.78 0.98 15.74
N ALA A 289 19.40 1.42 16.94
CA ALA A 289 19.18 0.54 18.09
C ALA A 289 17.78 -0.13 18.02
N GLU A 290 17.55 -1.11 18.89
CA GLU A 290 16.24 -1.74 19.10
C GLU A 290 15.19 -0.79 19.75
N SER A 291 15.61 0.42 20.12
CA SER A 291 14.83 1.46 20.79
C SER A 291 14.81 2.78 20.01
N ASN A 292 13.88 3.70 20.33
CA ASN A 292 13.73 5.01 19.68
C ASN A 292 14.81 6.05 20.09
N ASN A 293 16.04 5.60 20.36
CA ASN A 293 17.15 6.43 20.79
C ASN A 293 17.99 6.91 19.59
N TRP A 294 18.28 8.22 19.53
CA TRP A 294 19.03 8.87 18.45
C TRP A 294 20.29 8.05 18.06
N PRO A 295 20.44 7.63 16.78
CA PRO A 295 21.55 6.74 16.40
C PRO A 295 22.90 7.46 16.49
N GLU A 296 23.93 6.77 16.99
CA GLU A 296 25.29 7.30 17.15
C GLU A 296 26.00 7.53 15.80
N ALA A 297 25.77 6.63 14.84
CA ALA A 297 26.38 6.64 13.51
C ALA A 297 25.43 5.99 12.47
N PRO A 298 24.33 6.66 12.08
CA PRO A 298 23.40 6.16 11.07
C PRO A 298 24.04 6.15 9.67
N GLU A 299 23.87 5.06 8.93
CA GLU A 299 24.36 4.94 7.55
C GLU A 299 23.35 5.55 6.58
N VAL A 300 23.79 6.51 5.77
CA VAL A 300 22.97 7.13 4.72
C VAL A 300 22.81 6.15 3.56
N THR A 301 21.58 5.70 3.31
CA THR A 301 21.25 4.75 2.23
C THR A 301 20.65 5.42 0.99
N GLU A 302 20.21 6.68 1.11
CA GLU A 302 19.61 7.45 0.01
C GLU A 302 19.84 8.95 0.24
N SER A 303 19.95 9.73 -0.83
CA SER A 303 19.99 11.19 -0.75
C SER A 303 19.34 11.85 -1.96
N PHE A 304 18.68 12.99 -1.75
CA PHE A 304 18.02 13.80 -2.77
C PHE A 304 17.93 15.27 -2.35
N GLU A 305 17.56 16.16 -3.27
CA GLU A 305 17.44 17.61 -3.01
C GLU A 305 15.99 18.08 -2.94
N VAL A 306 15.71 19.03 -2.05
CA VAL A 306 14.46 19.80 -2.01
C VAL A 306 14.74 21.32 -1.95
N PRO A 307 13.82 22.19 -2.40
CA PRO A 307 14.11 23.62 -2.54
C PRO A 307 13.99 24.43 -1.23
N VAL A 308 13.28 23.91 -0.22
CA VAL A 308 13.03 24.54 1.09
C VAL A 308 12.87 23.45 2.15
N PHE A 309 12.96 23.80 3.44
CA PHE A 309 12.70 22.87 4.56
C PHE A 309 11.20 22.59 4.74
N GLY A 310 10.57 21.96 3.75
CA GLY A 310 9.19 21.46 3.82
C GLY A 310 9.08 20.06 3.23
N LEU A 311 8.86 19.06 4.10
CA LEU A 311 8.81 17.64 3.79
C LEU A 311 7.49 17.02 4.32
N PHE A 312 6.71 16.40 3.44
CA PHE A 312 5.49 15.67 3.81
C PHE A 312 5.50 14.20 3.35
N GLU A 313 6.32 13.89 2.35
CA GLU A 313 6.42 12.57 1.75
C GLU A 313 7.85 12.39 1.20
N LEU A 314 8.40 11.19 1.32
CA LEU A 314 9.67 10.82 0.71
C LEU A 314 9.41 10.28 -0.71
N PRO A 315 10.41 10.34 -1.62
CA PRO A 315 10.45 9.46 -2.78
C PRO A 315 10.12 8.01 -2.37
N HIS A 316 9.43 7.29 -3.23
CA HIS A 316 9.11 5.89 -2.97
C HIS A 316 10.35 5.02 -3.20
N LYS A 317 10.55 4.04 -2.31
CA LYS A 317 11.60 3.03 -2.47
C LYS A 317 11.08 1.94 -3.40
N TYR A 318 11.89 1.56 -4.39
CA TYR A 318 11.55 0.51 -5.35
C TYR A 318 12.56 -0.64 -5.27
N VAL A 319 12.10 -1.83 -5.64
CA VAL A 319 12.88 -3.09 -5.68
C VAL A 319 12.46 -3.91 -6.91
N ALA A 320 13.22 -4.96 -7.24
CA ALA A 320 12.98 -5.84 -8.38
C ALA A 320 12.69 -5.04 -9.68
N THR A 321 11.67 -5.42 -10.45
CA THR A 321 11.23 -4.75 -11.69
C THR A 321 10.56 -3.37 -11.48
N GLY A 322 11.03 -2.58 -10.51
CA GLY A 322 10.45 -1.28 -10.16
C GLY A 322 9.11 -1.40 -9.43
N VAL A 323 8.94 -2.40 -8.57
CA VAL A 323 7.79 -2.54 -7.66
C VAL A 323 8.08 -1.85 -6.33
N ARG A 324 7.05 -1.30 -5.65
CA ARG A 324 7.23 -0.58 -4.38
C ARG A 324 7.79 -1.52 -3.31
N GLY A 325 8.90 -1.12 -2.68
CA GLY A 325 9.56 -1.82 -1.58
C GLY A 325 9.35 -1.13 -0.23
N GLU A 326 9.76 -1.79 0.85
CA GLU A 326 9.64 -1.25 2.20
C GLU A 326 10.87 -0.40 2.56
N ARG A 327 10.65 0.73 3.24
CA ARG A 327 11.73 1.46 3.94
C ARG A 327 11.95 0.85 5.31
N ALA A 328 13.19 0.94 5.82
CA ALA A 328 13.47 0.55 7.20
C ALA A 328 12.57 1.32 8.19
N ASN A 329 12.06 0.60 9.18
CA ASN A 329 11.17 1.12 10.20
C ASN A 329 11.65 0.60 11.57
N PRO A 330 12.23 1.46 12.43
CA PRO A 330 12.44 2.91 12.25
C PRO A 330 13.46 3.28 11.16
N SER A 331 13.46 4.55 10.76
CA SER A 331 14.51 5.21 9.94
C SER A 331 14.68 6.68 10.34
N LEU A 332 15.79 7.30 9.92
CA LEU A 332 16.11 8.71 10.16
C LEU A 332 16.06 9.48 8.84
N VAL A 333 15.45 10.66 8.86
CA VAL A 333 15.61 11.65 7.78
C VAL A 333 16.38 12.84 8.32
N ARG A 334 17.43 13.24 7.63
CA ARG A 334 18.19 14.47 7.88
C ARG A 334 18.03 15.41 6.69
N ALA A 335 17.58 16.63 6.93
CA ALA A 335 17.61 17.71 5.96
C ALA A 335 18.70 18.72 6.38
N SER A 336 19.52 19.18 5.45
CA SER A 336 20.67 20.05 5.75
C SER A 336 20.91 21.08 4.65
N ALA A 337 21.15 22.33 5.04
CA ALA A 337 21.38 23.43 4.11
C ALA A 337 22.27 24.53 4.72
N ILE A 338 22.91 25.32 3.85
CA ILE A 338 23.45 26.62 4.22
C ILE A 338 22.37 27.66 3.94
N VAL A 339 21.95 28.40 4.96
CA VAL A 339 20.87 29.39 4.87
C VAL A 339 21.42 30.76 5.23
N ARG A 340 21.15 31.77 4.39
CA ARG A 340 21.52 33.15 4.67
C ARG A 340 20.41 33.85 5.44
N LEU A 341 20.71 34.35 6.63
CA LEU A 341 19.82 35.23 7.40
C LEU A 341 20.39 36.66 7.38
N PRO A 342 19.55 37.71 7.50
CA PRO A 342 20.02 39.05 7.81
C PRO A 342 20.51 39.11 9.27
N ALA A 343 21.08 40.24 9.70
CA ALA A 343 21.30 40.47 11.12
C ALA A 343 19.94 40.76 11.80
N GLY A 344 19.78 40.39 13.07
CA GLY A 344 18.55 40.62 13.83
C GLY A 344 18.04 39.43 14.63
N LYS A 345 16.92 39.63 15.35
CA LYS A 345 16.27 38.62 16.20
C LYS A 345 15.04 38.02 15.52
N HIS A 346 15.24 36.90 14.84
CA HIS A 346 14.21 36.22 14.05
C HIS A 346 13.54 35.10 14.83
N ARG A 347 12.41 34.58 14.35
CA ARG A 347 11.68 33.44 14.94
C ARG A 347 11.80 32.20 14.06
N LEU A 348 12.17 31.07 14.65
CA LEU A 348 12.23 29.77 13.98
C LEU A 348 11.23 28.79 14.58
N LEU A 349 10.55 28.03 13.71
CA LEU A 349 9.62 26.95 14.03
C LEU A 349 10.21 25.62 13.55
N LEU A 350 10.09 24.60 14.39
CA LEU A 350 10.28 23.18 14.05
C LEU A 350 8.93 22.48 14.17
N ARG A 351 8.45 21.84 13.09
CA ARG A 351 7.28 20.94 13.10
C ARG A 351 7.68 19.55 12.61
N GLY A 352 7.10 18.51 13.18
CA GLY A 352 7.25 17.14 12.68
C GLY A 352 6.40 16.10 13.42
N ARG A 353 6.10 14.97 12.78
CA ARG A 353 5.30 13.88 13.37
C ARG A 353 6.11 13.04 14.37
N GLY A 354 7.34 12.70 14.01
CA GLY A 354 8.27 12.00 14.88
C GLY A 354 9.04 12.91 15.84
N LYS A 355 9.86 12.28 16.70
CA LYS A 355 10.87 12.99 17.51
C LYS A 355 11.84 13.66 16.54
N SER A 356 11.91 14.97 16.58
CA SER A 356 12.61 15.81 15.61
C SER A 356 13.51 16.80 16.34
N ARG A 357 14.67 17.17 15.77
CA ARG A 357 15.55 18.21 16.33
C ARG A 357 16.07 19.15 15.25
N LEU A 358 16.18 20.43 15.60
CA LEU A 358 16.79 21.47 14.79
C LEU A 358 18.13 21.88 15.40
N ILE A 359 19.18 21.86 14.59
CA ILE A 359 20.53 22.25 14.93
C ILE A 359 20.93 23.41 14.01
N VAL A 360 21.45 24.50 14.59
CA VAL A 360 21.96 25.66 13.86
C VAL A 360 23.40 25.92 14.31
N ASP A 361 24.33 25.96 13.36
CA ASP A 361 25.77 26.13 13.58
C ASP A 361 26.32 25.25 14.72
N GLY A 362 25.93 23.96 14.69
CA GLY A 362 26.34 22.94 15.65
C GLY A 362 25.59 22.93 16.98
N LYS A 363 24.75 23.94 17.28
CA LYS A 363 23.97 24.03 18.52
C LYS A 363 22.54 23.54 18.29
N LYS A 364 22.05 22.60 19.12
CA LYS A 364 20.63 22.18 19.11
C LYS A 364 19.75 23.33 19.61
N LEU A 365 18.92 23.89 18.74
CA LEU A 365 18.02 25.01 19.02
C LEU A 365 16.62 24.53 19.45
N LEU A 366 16.08 23.51 18.79
CA LEU A 366 14.73 22.99 19.03
C LEU A 366 14.72 21.44 19.06
N GLU A 367 13.81 20.84 19.82
CA GLU A 367 13.51 19.41 19.79
C GLU A 367 12.02 19.18 20.06
N THR A 368 11.36 18.30 19.30
CA THR A 368 9.98 17.87 19.54
C THR A 368 9.92 16.60 20.38
N SER A 369 8.79 16.39 21.06
CA SER A 369 8.56 15.20 21.88
C SER A 369 8.46 13.90 21.07
N GLN A 370 8.46 12.75 21.75
CA GLN A 370 8.19 11.47 21.12
C GLN A 370 6.69 11.31 20.78
N ARG A 371 6.38 10.40 19.83
CA ARG A 371 5.01 9.91 19.55
C ARG A 371 4.35 9.41 20.85
N PRO A 372 3.03 9.62 21.08
CA PRO A 372 2.36 9.18 22.30
C PRO A 372 2.12 7.66 22.24
N GLY A 373 1.57 7.10 23.33
CA GLY A 373 0.89 5.81 23.23
C GLY A 373 -0.44 5.94 22.48
N ASP A 374 -0.95 4.84 21.93
CA ASP A 374 -2.34 4.74 21.46
C ASP A 374 -3.28 4.83 22.68
N PRO A 375 -4.18 5.83 22.79
CA PRO A 375 -5.12 5.97 23.89
C PRO A 375 -6.37 5.09 23.73
N ALA A 376 -6.39 4.18 22.74
CA ALA A 376 -7.47 3.25 22.43
C ALA A 376 -8.83 3.91 22.15
N GLY A 377 -8.84 5.21 21.79
CA GLY A 377 -10.05 6.01 21.53
C GLY A 377 -10.43 6.97 22.64
N HIS A 378 -9.87 6.83 23.85
CA HIS A 378 -10.25 7.57 25.06
C HIS A 378 -9.55 8.93 25.23
N GLY A 379 -8.88 9.45 24.20
CA GLY A 379 -8.35 10.82 24.21
C GLY A 379 -9.47 11.87 24.11
N LEU A 380 -9.31 13.02 24.76
CA LEU A 380 -10.30 14.10 24.73
C LEU A 380 -10.15 14.97 23.47
N LEU A 381 -11.25 15.35 22.82
CA LEU A 381 -11.27 16.27 21.69
C LEU A 381 -10.74 17.67 22.09
N SER A 382 -11.03 18.10 23.33
CA SER A 382 -10.55 19.37 23.90
C SER A 382 -9.02 19.46 24.05
N ALA A 383 -8.28 18.37 23.90
CA ALA A 383 -6.83 18.42 23.77
C ALA A 383 -6.37 19.23 22.55
N GLN A 384 -7.19 19.33 21.50
CA GLN A 384 -6.92 20.10 20.29
C GLN A 384 -7.14 21.62 20.46
N ASP A 385 -7.76 22.05 21.56
CA ASP A 385 -7.91 23.48 21.87
C ASP A 385 -6.60 24.11 22.38
N LYS A 386 -5.56 23.30 22.61
CA LYS A 386 -4.18 23.72 22.89
C LYS A 386 -3.34 23.69 21.60
N TYR A 387 -3.52 24.71 20.77
CA TYR A 387 -2.77 24.91 19.52
C TYR A 387 -1.76 26.05 19.64
N LEU A 388 -0.76 26.05 18.76
CA LEU A 388 0.19 27.14 18.58
C LEU A 388 -0.38 28.16 17.59
N ASP A 389 -0.28 29.45 17.92
CA ASP A 389 -0.63 30.56 17.02
C ASP A 389 0.47 31.62 17.13
N LEU A 390 1.04 32.04 15.99
CA LEU A 390 2.25 32.87 15.93
C LEU A 390 2.18 34.02 14.91
N GLY A 391 1.01 34.25 14.32
CA GLY A 391 0.75 35.32 13.34
C GLY A 391 -0.64 35.20 12.70
N PRO A 392 -1.15 36.27 12.04
CA PRO A 392 -2.51 36.31 11.51
C PRO A 392 -2.75 35.33 10.35
N ASP A 393 -1.70 34.91 9.66
CA ASP A 393 -1.71 33.98 8.52
C ASP A 393 -1.16 32.56 8.85
N PHE A 394 -0.81 32.31 10.12
CA PHE A 394 -0.09 31.11 10.56
C PHE A 394 -0.88 29.81 10.33
N ARG A 395 -0.29 28.87 9.58
CA ARG A 395 -0.82 27.52 9.38
C ARG A 395 -0.81 26.71 10.68
N PHE A 396 -1.98 26.29 11.16
CA PHE A 396 -2.10 25.40 12.33
C PHE A 396 -1.57 23.97 12.06
N ALA A 397 -1.30 23.20 13.11
CA ALA A 397 -0.79 21.83 13.01
C ALA A 397 -1.91 20.79 12.77
N PRO A 398 -1.85 19.97 11.70
CA PRO A 398 -2.75 18.83 11.56
C PRO A 398 -2.40 17.72 12.57
N PRO A 399 -3.31 16.76 12.84
CA PRO A 399 -3.18 15.79 13.93
C PRO A 399 -1.86 15.01 13.95
N GLY A 400 -1.41 14.60 15.14
CA GLY A 400 -0.19 13.79 15.34
C GLY A 400 1.14 14.52 15.13
N ASN A 401 1.15 15.73 14.55
CA ASN A 401 2.34 16.56 14.45
C ASN A 401 2.64 17.27 15.78
N ARG A 402 3.91 17.65 15.97
CA ARG A 402 4.44 18.33 17.15
C ARG A 402 5.16 19.60 16.73
N GLU A 403 5.16 20.58 17.60
CA GLU A 403 5.77 21.88 17.34
C GLU A 403 6.70 22.30 18.48
N ALA A 404 7.77 23.01 18.12
CA ALA A 404 8.59 23.80 19.02
C ALA A 404 9.04 25.05 18.26
N TRP A 405 9.14 26.19 18.93
CA TRP A 405 9.64 27.43 18.32
C TRP A 405 10.54 28.19 19.30
N ALA A 406 11.44 29.02 18.76
CA ALA A 406 12.32 29.88 19.55
C ALA A 406 12.75 31.11 18.73
N PHE A 407 13.34 32.09 19.42
CA PHE A 407 14.11 33.13 18.76
C PHE A 407 15.49 32.62 18.35
N ILE A 408 16.01 33.14 17.25
CA ILE A 408 17.42 33.08 16.87
C ILE A 408 17.95 34.50 16.70
N GLU A 409 19.08 34.80 17.33
CA GLU A 409 19.80 36.05 17.14
C GLU A 409 20.89 35.83 16.09
N SER A 410 20.72 36.47 14.92
CA SER A 410 21.67 36.38 13.82
C SER A 410 22.56 37.61 13.77
N LYS A 411 23.85 37.39 13.48
CA LYS A 411 24.81 38.44 13.14
C LYS A 411 24.81 38.79 11.64
N GLY A 412 23.91 38.17 10.88
CA GLY A 412 23.90 38.19 9.42
C GLY A 412 24.90 37.22 8.81
N GLY A 413 24.54 36.66 7.65
CA GLY A 413 25.40 35.74 6.90
C GLY A 413 24.91 34.30 6.90
N GLU A 414 25.83 33.36 6.74
CA GLU A 414 25.53 31.96 6.43
C GLU A 414 25.51 31.05 7.65
N HIS A 415 24.33 30.49 7.94
CA HIS A 415 24.09 29.53 9.00
C HIS A 415 24.01 28.10 8.44
N LEU A 416 24.70 27.15 9.08
CA LEU A 416 24.52 25.73 8.82
C LEU A 416 23.27 25.25 9.58
N VAL A 417 22.20 24.94 8.86
CA VAL A 417 20.93 24.47 9.43
C VAL A 417 20.76 22.98 9.14
N ILE A 418 20.55 22.19 10.19
CA ILE A 418 20.34 20.74 10.13
C ILE A 418 19.06 20.39 10.90
N LEU A 419 18.09 19.83 10.18
CA LEU A 419 16.90 19.18 10.72
C LEU A 419 17.13 17.66 10.72
N GLU A 420 16.82 16.98 11.82
CA GLU A 420 16.76 15.52 11.90
C GLU A 420 15.42 15.08 12.46
N THR A 421 14.78 14.06 11.86
CA THR A 421 13.49 13.51 12.32
C THR A 421 13.42 11.99 12.23
N TRP A 422 12.74 11.37 13.20
CA TRP A 422 12.44 9.94 13.23
C TRP A 422 11.20 9.58 12.42
N LEU A 423 11.34 8.62 11.50
CA LEU A 423 10.21 7.98 10.84
C LEU A 423 9.83 6.67 11.52
N GLY A 424 8.52 6.48 11.72
CA GLY A 424 7.96 5.29 12.35
C GLY A 424 8.27 5.25 13.84
N GLY A 425 9.04 4.26 14.25
CA GLY A 425 9.39 3.98 15.64
C GLY A 425 8.61 2.80 16.22
N THR A 426 9.00 2.38 17.42
CA THR A 426 8.43 1.22 18.12
C THR A 426 7.75 1.57 19.44
N THR A 427 6.74 0.79 19.82
CA THR A 427 6.22 0.71 21.19
C THR A 427 6.19 -0.75 21.61
N GLY A 428 7.13 -1.15 22.46
CA GLY A 428 7.44 -2.56 22.68
C GLY A 428 7.88 -3.23 21.38
N LYS A 429 7.29 -4.38 21.04
CA LYS A 429 7.54 -5.09 19.77
C LYS A 429 6.81 -4.48 18.55
N ASN A 430 5.92 -3.50 18.75
CA ASN A 430 5.00 -3.03 17.72
C ASN A 430 5.61 -1.86 16.93
N LYS A 431 5.45 -1.84 15.59
CA LYS A 431 5.95 -0.76 14.72
C LYS A 431 4.82 0.21 14.30
N HIS A 432 5.13 1.50 14.29
CA HIS A 432 4.23 2.59 13.83
C HIS A 432 4.40 2.90 12.34
N ARG A 433 3.48 3.65 11.71
CA ARG A 433 3.63 4.02 10.28
C ARG A 433 4.84 4.95 10.05
N PRO A 434 5.72 4.65 9.07
CA PRO A 434 6.94 5.42 8.78
C PRO A 434 6.66 6.61 7.84
N GLU A 435 5.84 7.56 8.30
CA GLU A 435 5.40 8.74 7.54
C GLU A 435 5.84 10.06 8.22
N LEU A 436 6.17 11.08 7.41
CA LEU A 436 6.68 12.39 7.85
C LEU A 436 5.63 13.25 8.56
N GLY A 437 4.35 13.09 8.22
CA GLY A 437 3.32 14.07 8.55
C GLY A 437 3.64 15.40 7.88
N GLU A 438 3.63 16.49 8.66
CA GLU A 438 4.07 17.80 8.20
C GLU A 438 5.40 18.15 8.87
N THR A 439 6.50 17.77 8.25
CA THR A 439 7.86 18.00 8.77
C THR A 439 8.45 19.25 8.11
N VAL A 440 8.56 20.34 8.89
CA VAL A 440 9.05 21.62 8.36
C VAL A 440 10.03 22.32 9.30
N VAL A 441 10.84 23.20 8.70
CA VAL A 441 11.43 24.35 9.40
C VAL A 441 10.88 25.61 8.75
N ALA A 442 10.28 26.50 9.54
CA ALA A 442 9.76 27.78 9.07
C ALA A 442 10.40 28.96 9.81
N VAL A 443 10.41 30.12 9.17
CA VAL A 443 10.97 31.37 9.69
C VAL A 443 9.96 32.51 9.57
N SER A 444 9.87 33.30 10.64
CA SER A 444 9.38 34.68 10.64
C SER A 444 10.60 35.57 10.86
N MET A 445 10.75 36.60 10.01
CA MET A 445 11.83 37.58 10.18
C MET A 445 11.52 38.50 11.36
N GLU A 446 12.52 39.27 11.78
CA GLU A 446 12.32 40.36 12.74
C GLU A 446 11.23 41.32 12.23
N GLU A 447 10.44 41.89 13.15
CA GLU A 447 9.27 42.75 12.90
C GLU A 447 8.15 42.13 12.02
N SER A 448 8.29 40.88 11.53
CA SER A 448 7.32 40.25 10.63
C SER A 448 6.46 39.20 11.33
N GLU A 449 5.14 39.41 11.32
CA GLU A 449 4.19 38.41 11.85
C GLU A 449 4.04 37.18 10.92
N SER A 450 4.22 37.37 9.60
CA SER A 450 4.08 36.31 8.60
C SER A 450 5.20 35.28 8.62
N TRP A 451 4.83 34.03 8.34
CA TRP A 451 5.75 32.89 8.31
C TRP A 451 6.02 32.38 6.89
N SER A 452 7.21 31.81 6.68
CA SER A 452 7.57 31.13 5.42
C SER A 452 8.49 29.93 5.66
N LEU A 453 8.43 28.91 4.79
CA LEU A 453 9.34 27.77 4.87
C LEU A 453 10.78 28.24 4.68
N LEU A 454 11.68 27.76 5.55
CA LEU A 454 13.08 28.16 5.55
C LEU A 454 13.75 27.73 4.24
N SER A 455 14.47 28.64 3.61
CA SER A 455 14.99 28.49 2.25
C SER A 455 16.47 28.85 2.16
N PRO A 456 17.32 27.99 1.56
CA PRO A 456 18.71 28.32 1.24
C PRO A 456 18.84 29.18 -0.04
N SER A 457 17.74 29.63 -0.63
CA SER A 457 17.70 30.36 -1.90
C SER A 457 16.76 31.56 -1.83
N ARG A 458 16.70 32.36 -2.91
CA ARG A 458 15.73 33.46 -3.04
C ARG A 458 14.25 32.99 -3.12
N ARG A 459 13.98 31.68 -3.23
CA ARG A 459 12.62 31.14 -3.25
C ARG A 459 11.97 31.30 -1.87
N ARG A 460 10.88 32.08 -1.79
CA ARG A 460 10.00 32.18 -0.62
C ARG A 460 8.77 31.28 -0.83
N VAL A 461 8.35 30.56 0.22
CA VAL A 461 7.08 29.82 0.25
C VAL A 461 6.34 30.23 1.52
N PRO A 462 5.22 30.99 1.42
CA PRO A 462 4.42 31.39 2.59
C PRO A 462 3.92 30.16 3.36
N TYR A 463 4.04 30.19 4.69
CA TYR A 463 3.63 29.09 5.57
C TYR A 463 2.23 29.32 6.13
N THR A 464 1.31 29.46 5.17
CA THR A 464 -0.14 29.62 5.36
C THR A 464 -0.83 28.40 4.76
N ASP A 465 -2.12 28.17 5.02
CA ASP A 465 -2.82 27.00 4.48
C ASP A 465 -2.84 26.97 2.94
N ALA A 466 -3.05 28.14 2.31
CA ALA A 466 -2.99 28.28 0.86
C ALA A 466 -1.55 28.12 0.32
N GLY A 467 -0.55 28.70 0.99
CA GLY A 467 0.86 28.59 0.58
C GLY A 467 1.40 27.16 0.70
N TRP A 468 0.99 26.44 1.75
CA TRP A 468 1.29 25.03 1.92
C TRP A 468 0.59 24.17 0.85
N ALA A 469 -0.71 24.36 0.62
CA ALA A 469 -1.44 23.57 -0.38
C ALA A 469 -0.87 23.73 -1.81
N ALA A 470 -0.48 24.96 -2.18
CA ALA A 470 0.20 25.21 -3.45
C ALA A 470 1.59 24.56 -3.53
N TYR A 471 2.36 24.60 -2.44
CA TYR A 471 3.65 23.91 -2.34
C TYR A 471 3.49 22.39 -2.45
N GLU A 472 2.55 21.80 -1.72
CA GLU A 472 2.28 20.35 -1.75
C GLU A 472 1.90 19.89 -3.16
N ALA A 473 1.04 20.65 -3.86
CA ALA A 473 0.66 20.36 -5.24
C ALA A 473 1.87 20.36 -6.20
N GLU A 474 2.76 21.37 -6.13
CA GLU A 474 4.00 21.40 -6.91
C GLU A 474 4.92 20.21 -6.58
N ARG A 475 5.08 19.91 -5.28
CA ARG A 475 6.00 18.86 -4.82
C ARG A 475 5.50 17.47 -5.15
N ARG A 476 4.18 17.23 -5.17
CA ARG A 476 3.58 15.97 -5.64
C ARG A 476 3.91 15.71 -7.10
N GLN A 477 3.77 16.70 -7.99
CA GLN A 477 4.18 16.56 -9.39
C GLN A 477 5.68 16.24 -9.56
N TRP A 478 6.54 16.73 -8.66
CA TRP A 478 7.96 16.36 -8.65
C TRP A 478 8.18 14.94 -8.12
N LEU A 479 7.49 14.52 -7.05
CA LEU A 479 7.51 13.14 -6.56
C LEU A 479 7.08 12.16 -7.66
N ASP A 480 6.00 12.46 -8.39
CA ASP A 480 5.52 11.65 -9.51
C ASP A 480 6.64 11.43 -10.56
N ARG A 481 7.40 12.48 -10.91
CA ARG A 481 8.53 12.40 -11.85
C ARG A 481 9.74 11.63 -11.29
N VAL A 482 10.10 11.85 -10.02
CA VAL A 482 11.21 11.14 -9.36
C VAL A 482 10.88 9.65 -9.22
N ASN A 483 9.67 9.33 -8.78
CA ASN A 483 9.18 7.97 -8.63
C ASN A 483 9.11 7.24 -9.98
N ALA A 484 8.60 7.89 -11.04
CA ALA A 484 8.59 7.32 -12.39
C ALA A 484 10.02 7.03 -12.91
N LYS A 485 10.98 7.94 -12.67
CA LYS A 485 12.39 7.71 -13.02
C LYS A 485 12.96 6.50 -12.25
N ALA A 486 12.75 6.42 -10.94
CA ALA A 486 13.23 5.31 -10.12
C ALA A 486 12.67 3.96 -10.59
N ARG A 487 11.34 3.87 -10.85
CA ARG A 487 10.70 2.67 -11.42
C ARG A 487 11.31 2.26 -12.77
N ALA A 488 11.58 3.24 -13.64
CA ALA A 488 12.18 2.98 -14.94
C ALA A 488 13.63 2.46 -14.84
N GLN A 489 14.42 2.97 -13.89
CA GLN A 489 15.78 2.50 -13.64
C GLN A 489 15.80 1.04 -13.16
N CYS A 490 15.02 0.69 -12.12
CA CYS A 490 14.94 -0.69 -11.63
C CYS A 490 14.37 -1.66 -12.70
N ARG A 491 13.47 -1.21 -13.59
CA ARG A 491 13.05 -2.03 -14.74
C ARG A 491 14.16 -2.29 -15.76
N ALA A 492 15.05 -1.33 -15.99
CA ALA A 492 16.15 -1.48 -16.94
C ALA A 492 17.16 -2.55 -16.48
N GLU A 493 17.37 -2.69 -15.17
CA GLU A 493 18.24 -3.72 -14.58
C GLU A 493 17.77 -5.15 -14.92
N HIS A 494 16.45 -5.40 -14.97
CA HIS A 494 15.85 -6.67 -15.38
C HIS A 494 15.60 -6.82 -16.89
N ALA A 495 16.05 -5.88 -17.73
CA ALA A 495 15.75 -5.89 -19.17
C ALA A 495 16.30 -7.13 -19.89
N GLY A 496 17.41 -7.73 -19.43
CA GLY A 496 17.98 -8.94 -20.01
C GLY A 496 17.03 -10.15 -19.97
N TYR A 497 16.38 -10.39 -18.83
CA TYR A 497 15.38 -11.45 -18.68
C TYR A 497 14.18 -11.23 -19.62
N TRP A 498 13.67 -9.99 -19.67
CA TRP A 498 12.54 -9.67 -20.54
C TRP A 498 12.89 -9.73 -22.02
N ASN A 499 14.10 -9.34 -22.43
CA ASN A 499 14.57 -9.47 -23.80
C ASN A 499 14.68 -10.96 -24.22
N ARG A 500 15.12 -11.85 -23.32
CA ARG A 500 15.07 -13.31 -23.54
C ARG A 500 13.64 -13.80 -23.75
N ARG A 501 12.70 -13.37 -22.90
CA ARG A 501 11.25 -13.65 -23.04
C ARG A 501 10.70 -13.13 -24.38
N ARG A 502 11.13 -11.95 -24.87
CA ARG A 502 10.72 -11.42 -26.21
C ARG A 502 11.30 -12.21 -27.37
N ALA A 503 12.50 -12.78 -27.23
CA ALA A 503 13.06 -13.67 -28.26
C ALA A 503 12.17 -14.90 -28.44
N VAL A 504 11.97 -15.69 -27.38
CA VAL A 504 11.15 -16.92 -27.45
C VAL A 504 9.71 -16.63 -27.92
N ALA A 505 9.15 -15.46 -27.60
CA ALA A 505 7.84 -15.05 -28.12
C ALA A 505 7.82 -14.79 -29.64
N ARG A 506 8.89 -14.21 -30.21
CA ARG A 506 9.05 -14.06 -31.67
C ARG A 506 9.35 -15.38 -32.35
N ASP A 507 10.19 -16.21 -31.74
CA ASP A 507 10.57 -17.53 -32.28
C ASP A 507 9.34 -18.44 -32.36
N TRP A 508 8.48 -18.43 -31.32
CA TRP A 508 7.19 -19.09 -31.34
C TRP A 508 6.24 -18.50 -32.41
N LEU A 509 6.14 -17.18 -32.55
CA LEU A 509 5.32 -16.54 -33.58
C LEU A 509 5.77 -16.90 -35.00
N ALA A 510 7.07 -17.08 -35.24
CA ALA A 510 7.61 -17.52 -36.52
C ALA A 510 7.32 -19.01 -36.80
N GLY A 511 7.22 -19.84 -35.75
CA GLY A 511 6.92 -21.27 -35.84
C GLY A 511 5.44 -21.63 -36.01
N VAL A 512 4.49 -20.68 -35.92
CA VAL A 512 3.05 -20.95 -36.04
C VAL A 512 2.45 -20.41 -37.33
N THR A 513 1.69 -21.25 -38.04
CA THR A 513 1.03 -20.90 -39.32
C THR A 513 0.25 -19.58 -39.21
N PRO A 514 0.56 -18.56 -40.03
CA PRO A 514 -0.12 -17.26 -39.99
C PRO A 514 -1.63 -17.37 -40.21
N ILE A 515 -2.38 -16.41 -39.66
CA ILE A 515 -3.84 -16.31 -39.86
C ILE A 515 -4.06 -15.27 -40.96
N PRO A 516 -4.57 -15.65 -42.15
CA PRO A 516 -4.75 -14.73 -43.25
C PRO A 516 -5.86 -13.73 -42.96
N VAL A 517 -5.62 -12.46 -43.26
CA VAL A 517 -6.69 -11.44 -43.30
C VAL A 517 -7.39 -11.58 -44.65
N GLN A 518 -8.61 -12.13 -44.63
CA GLN A 518 -9.37 -12.42 -45.84
C GLN A 518 -9.73 -11.13 -46.61
N LYS A 519 -9.88 -11.21 -47.95
CA LYS A 519 -10.38 -10.08 -48.74
C LYS A 519 -11.80 -9.74 -48.29
N LEU A 520 -12.12 -8.46 -48.20
CA LEU A 520 -13.45 -7.99 -47.77
C LEU A 520 -14.48 -8.17 -48.90
N PRO A 521 -15.74 -8.59 -48.61
CA PRO A 521 -16.82 -8.59 -49.60
C PRO A 521 -17.20 -7.14 -49.98
N ALA A 522 -17.67 -6.94 -51.23
CA ALA A 522 -17.76 -5.61 -51.85
C ALA A 522 -18.57 -4.56 -51.07
N ASP A 523 -19.68 -4.98 -50.44
CA ASP A 523 -20.65 -4.07 -49.80
C ASP A 523 -20.26 -3.61 -48.37
N TYR A 524 -19.10 -4.05 -47.86
CA TYR A 524 -18.69 -3.79 -46.48
C TYR A 524 -17.59 -2.70 -46.42
N PRO A 525 -17.68 -1.71 -45.52
CA PRO A 525 -16.65 -0.69 -45.34
C PRO A 525 -15.62 -1.09 -44.28
N ALA A 526 -14.33 -1.00 -44.59
CA ALA A 526 -13.21 -1.30 -43.67
C ALA A 526 -12.19 -0.16 -43.54
N ARG A 527 -11.52 -0.11 -42.39
CA ARG A 527 -10.36 0.76 -42.10
C ARG A 527 -9.13 -0.04 -41.66
N ASN A 528 -9.32 -1.22 -41.06
CA ASN A 528 -8.23 -2.15 -40.76
C ASN A 528 -8.70 -3.63 -40.78
N ALA A 529 -7.78 -4.56 -40.51
CA ALA A 529 -8.01 -6.00 -40.56
C ALA A 529 -9.16 -6.50 -39.65
N ILE A 530 -9.53 -5.80 -38.58
CA ILE A 530 -10.68 -6.15 -37.75
C ILE A 530 -11.96 -6.11 -38.58
N ASP A 531 -12.13 -5.05 -39.38
CA ASP A 531 -13.31 -4.88 -40.23
C ASP A 531 -13.38 -5.96 -41.34
N HIS A 532 -12.23 -6.50 -41.77
CA HIS A 532 -12.16 -7.63 -42.71
C HIS A 532 -12.68 -8.94 -42.10
N PHE A 533 -12.27 -9.27 -40.87
CA PHE A 533 -12.79 -10.46 -40.19
C PHE A 533 -14.28 -10.33 -39.85
N LEU A 534 -14.72 -9.16 -39.39
CA LEU A 534 -16.13 -8.90 -39.10
C LEU A 534 -16.98 -8.96 -40.39
N GLY A 535 -16.60 -8.24 -41.45
CA GLY A 535 -17.34 -8.21 -42.71
C GLY A 535 -17.50 -9.59 -43.35
N ASN A 536 -16.43 -10.41 -43.38
CA ASN A 536 -16.51 -11.79 -43.85
C ASN A 536 -17.39 -12.66 -42.95
N ARG A 537 -17.36 -12.48 -41.62
CA ARG A 537 -18.21 -13.26 -40.71
C ARG A 537 -19.69 -12.89 -40.85
N ILE A 538 -19.99 -11.60 -41.00
CA ILE A 538 -21.36 -11.11 -41.24
C ILE A 538 -21.91 -11.69 -42.55
N ALA A 539 -21.16 -11.58 -43.66
CA ALA A 539 -21.56 -12.14 -44.95
C ALA A 539 -21.76 -13.68 -44.89
N SER A 540 -20.87 -14.38 -44.18
CA SER A 540 -20.95 -15.83 -43.95
C SER A 540 -22.22 -16.24 -43.20
N VAL A 541 -22.58 -15.56 -42.10
CA VAL A 541 -23.78 -15.90 -41.32
C VAL A 541 -25.06 -15.47 -42.05
N ALA A 542 -25.04 -14.34 -42.76
CA ALA A 542 -26.16 -13.88 -43.60
C ALA A 542 -26.50 -14.89 -44.71
N GLY A 543 -25.49 -15.48 -45.36
CA GLY A 543 -25.70 -16.51 -46.38
C GLY A 543 -26.38 -17.78 -45.84
N VAL A 544 -26.00 -18.22 -44.63
CA VAL A 544 -26.63 -19.40 -43.99
C VAL A 544 -28.04 -19.07 -43.48
N ALA A 545 -28.29 -17.84 -43.00
CA ALA A 545 -29.63 -17.38 -42.64
C ALA A 545 -30.57 -17.41 -43.84
N LYS A 546 -30.12 -16.85 -44.97
CA LYS A 546 -30.90 -16.90 -46.21
C LYS A 546 -31.17 -18.33 -46.68
N GLN A 547 -30.21 -19.25 -46.59
CA GLN A 547 -30.45 -20.68 -46.92
C GLN A 547 -31.53 -21.32 -46.02
N GLY A 548 -31.65 -20.88 -44.75
CA GLY A 548 -32.73 -21.28 -43.86
C GLY A 548 -34.10 -20.75 -44.33
N GLU A 549 -34.16 -19.47 -44.70
CA GLU A 549 -35.37 -18.81 -45.25
C GLU A 549 -35.81 -19.44 -46.58
N ASP A 550 -34.88 -19.59 -47.53
CA ASP A 550 -35.08 -20.21 -48.85
C ASP A 550 -35.54 -21.70 -48.76
N SER A 551 -35.45 -22.33 -47.57
CA SER A 551 -35.89 -23.72 -47.33
C SER A 551 -37.09 -23.87 -46.39
N ASP A 552 -37.71 -22.78 -45.94
CA ASP A 552 -38.78 -22.75 -44.90
C ASP A 552 -38.43 -23.51 -43.60
N VAL A 553 -37.14 -23.65 -43.24
CA VAL A 553 -36.75 -24.25 -41.95
C VAL A 553 -35.73 -23.38 -41.21
N ASP A 554 -36.25 -22.28 -40.67
CA ASP A 554 -35.59 -21.43 -39.69
C ASP A 554 -35.17 -22.25 -38.45
N TYR A 555 -33.86 -22.37 -38.22
CA TYR A 555 -33.31 -23.12 -37.10
C TYR A 555 -33.78 -22.59 -35.74
N PHE A 556 -33.71 -21.28 -35.50
CA PHE A 556 -33.99 -20.69 -34.20
C PHE A 556 -35.48 -20.73 -33.85
N LYS A 557 -36.36 -20.48 -34.84
CA LYS A 557 -37.81 -20.46 -34.64
C LYS A 557 -38.45 -21.84 -34.67
N LYS A 558 -37.90 -22.79 -35.43
CA LYS A 558 -38.54 -24.10 -35.70
C LYS A 558 -37.79 -25.31 -35.14
N VAL A 559 -36.45 -25.29 -35.06
CA VAL A 559 -35.64 -26.48 -34.71
C VAL A 559 -35.12 -26.44 -33.27
N GLN A 560 -34.48 -25.34 -32.87
CA GLN A 560 -33.88 -25.19 -31.54
C GLN A 560 -34.84 -25.47 -30.37
N PRO A 561 -36.12 -25.02 -30.36
CA PRO A 561 -37.03 -25.28 -29.25
C PRO A 561 -37.30 -26.78 -29.02
N ILE A 562 -37.17 -27.62 -30.05
CA ILE A 562 -37.31 -29.08 -29.95
C ILE A 562 -36.07 -29.68 -29.27
N LEU A 563 -34.88 -29.22 -29.67
CA LEU A 563 -33.60 -29.69 -29.11
C LEU A 563 -33.40 -29.23 -27.66
N GLU A 564 -33.84 -28.02 -27.32
CA GLU A 564 -33.88 -27.51 -25.94
C GLU A 564 -34.80 -28.37 -25.06
N LYS A 565 -36.04 -28.58 -25.50
CA LYS A 565 -37.07 -29.34 -24.76
C LYS A 565 -36.70 -30.80 -24.52
N HIS A 566 -36.03 -31.46 -25.48
CA HIS A 566 -35.85 -32.92 -25.47
C HIS A 566 -34.39 -33.39 -25.35
N CYS A 567 -33.38 -32.55 -25.60
CA CYS A 567 -31.99 -33.02 -25.74
C CYS A 567 -30.97 -32.31 -24.83
N TYR A 568 -31.12 -31.01 -24.57
CA TYR A 568 -30.07 -30.19 -23.93
C TYR A 568 -29.74 -30.65 -22.50
N ASP A 569 -30.71 -31.10 -21.71
CA ASP A 569 -30.54 -31.66 -20.35
C ASP A 569 -29.43 -32.73 -20.24
N CYS A 570 -29.15 -33.46 -21.33
CA CYS A 570 -28.12 -34.48 -21.39
C CYS A 570 -26.94 -34.10 -22.30
N HIS A 571 -27.13 -33.17 -23.24
CA HIS A 571 -26.20 -32.91 -24.34
C HIS A 571 -25.76 -31.45 -24.48
N GLN A 572 -25.91 -30.64 -23.44
CA GLN A 572 -25.38 -29.27 -23.38
C GLN A 572 -24.08 -29.18 -22.57
N GLY A 573 -23.17 -28.29 -22.99
CA GLY A 573 -22.01 -27.87 -22.19
C GLY A 573 -20.91 -28.92 -21.92
N GLY A 574 -19.94 -28.55 -21.07
CA GLY A 574 -18.65 -29.25 -20.92
C GLY A 574 -18.66 -30.68 -20.36
N LYS A 575 -19.83 -31.25 -20.04
CA LYS A 575 -19.99 -32.64 -19.55
C LYS A 575 -21.10 -33.43 -20.27
N ALA A 576 -21.45 -33.02 -21.49
CA ALA A 576 -22.44 -33.67 -22.32
C ALA A 576 -22.24 -35.20 -22.45
N LYS A 577 -23.33 -35.96 -22.37
CA LYS A 577 -23.33 -37.44 -22.44
C LYS A 577 -22.83 -37.93 -23.79
N GLY A 578 -22.15 -39.07 -23.79
CA GLY A 578 -21.50 -39.62 -24.98
C GLY A 578 -20.40 -38.73 -25.57
N GLY A 579 -20.09 -37.56 -24.98
CA GLY A 579 -19.26 -36.53 -25.61
C GLY A 579 -19.95 -35.73 -26.71
N LEU A 580 -21.23 -36.01 -27.02
CA LEU A 580 -21.97 -35.30 -28.06
C LEU A 580 -22.61 -34.03 -27.49
N ARG A 581 -22.17 -32.86 -27.99
CA ARG A 581 -22.85 -31.57 -27.76
C ARG A 581 -23.91 -31.37 -28.83
N ILE A 582 -25.16 -31.12 -28.43
CA ILE A 582 -26.28 -30.81 -29.36
C ILE A 582 -26.52 -29.29 -29.46
N ASP A 583 -25.94 -28.50 -28.55
CA ASP A 583 -25.96 -27.04 -28.53
C ASP A 583 -24.86 -26.37 -29.39
N ASP A 584 -24.09 -27.14 -30.17
CA ASP A 584 -22.97 -26.64 -30.99
C ASP A 584 -22.92 -27.32 -32.37
N PRO A 585 -22.92 -26.54 -33.48
CA PRO A 585 -22.97 -27.11 -34.84
C PRO A 585 -21.71 -27.92 -35.19
N GLN A 586 -20.53 -27.46 -34.76
CA GLN A 586 -19.28 -28.17 -35.08
C GLN A 586 -19.24 -29.54 -34.42
N SER A 587 -19.71 -29.63 -33.18
CA SER A 587 -19.85 -30.88 -32.43
C SER A 587 -20.90 -31.81 -33.04
N MET A 588 -22.02 -31.28 -33.56
CA MET A 588 -23.03 -32.08 -34.25
C MET A 588 -22.54 -32.67 -35.57
N PHE A 589 -21.69 -31.95 -36.31
CA PHE A 589 -21.06 -32.47 -37.53
C PHE A 589 -19.86 -33.38 -37.25
N ALA A 590 -19.19 -33.24 -36.10
CA ALA A 590 -18.09 -34.12 -35.68
C ALA A 590 -18.58 -35.45 -35.07
N GLY A 591 -19.63 -35.39 -34.24
CA GLY A 591 -20.23 -36.56 -33.61
C GLY A 591 -19.88 -36.75 -32.13
N GLY A 592 -20.48 -37.80 -31.56
CA GLY A 592 -20.15 -38.30 -30.22
C GLY A 592 -19.04 -39.36 -30.25
N LYS A 593 -18.75 -39.96 -29.10
CA LYS A 593 -17.74 -41.03 -28.95
C LYS A 593 -18.08 -42.35 -29.66
N SER A 594 -19.34 -42.56 -30.03
CA SER A 594 -19.86 -43.87 -30.46
C SER A 594 -20.40 -43.85 -31.90
N ASP A 595 -21.25 -42.88 -32.24
CA ASP A 595 -22.14 -42.97 -33.41
C ASP A 595 -21.59 -42.28 -34.67
N GLY A 596 -20.42 -41.64 -34.59
CA GLY A 596 -19.95 -40.70 -35.61
C GLY A 596 -20.83 -39.44 -35.70
N PRO A 597 -20.82 -38.72 -36.85
CA PRO A 597 -21.56 -37.47 -37.04
C PRO A 597 -23.05 -37.59 -36.70
N ALA A 598 -23.50 -36.78 -35.74
CA ALA A 598 -24.92 -36.71 -35.38
C ALA A 598 -25.76 -36.13 -36.53
N ILE A 599 -25.19 -35.19 -37.28
CA ILE A 599 -25.78 -34.62 -38.51
C ILE A 599 -24.81 -34.77 -39.67
N VAL A 600 -25.31 -35.30 -40.78
CA VAL A 600 -24.66 -35.27 -42.09
C VAL A 600 -25.50 -34.36 -43.01
N PRO A 601 -25.05 -33.12 -43.27
CA PRO A 601 -25.78 -32.15 -44.09
C PRO A 601 -26.25 -32.72 -45.44
N GLY A 602 -27.53 -32.49 -45.76
CA GLY A 602 -28.19 -32.96 -46.98
C GLY A 602 -28.46 -34.47 -47.03
N LYS A 603 -28.23 -35.20 -45.93
CA LYS A 603 -28.34 -36.67 -45.87
C LYS A 603 -28.98 -37.11 -44.55
N ALA A 604 -30.27 -36.78 -44.36
CA ALA A 604 -30.99 -37.10 -43.14
C ALA A 604 -30.96 -38.60 -42.79
N ALA A 605 -31.08 -39.48 -43.78
CA ALA A 605 -30.99 -40.94 -43.62
C ALA A 605 -29.57 -41.48 -43.25
N LYS A 606 -28.54 -40.62 -43.22
CA LYS A 606 -27.18 -40.96 -42.75
C LYS A 606 -26.76 -40.19 -41.49
N SER A 607 -27.71 -39.52 -40.84
CA SER A 607 -27.46 -38.68 -39.66
C SER A 607 -27.85 -39.44 -38.39
N ALA A 608 -26.90 -39.71 -37.49
CA ALA A 608 -27.16 -40.52 -36.30
C ALA A 608 -28.23 -39.92 -35.37
N LEU A 609 -28.44 -38.59 -35.38
CA LEU A 609 -29.54 -37.93 -34.68
C LEU A 609 -30.90 -38.48 -35.12
N ILE A 610 -31.13 -38.67 -36.43
CA ILE A 610 -32.39 -39.20 -36.95
C ILE A 610 -32.60 -40.63 -36.48
N HIS A 611 -31.56 -41.48 -36.51
CA HIS A 611 -31.62 -42.84 -35.99
C HIS A 611 -32.01 -42.86 -34.50
N ARG A 612 -31.31 -42.07 -33.68
CA ARG A 612 -31.53 -41.98 -32.23
C ARG A 612 -32.95 -41.48 -31.86
N ILE A 613 -33.51 -40.51 -32.58
CA ILE A 613 -34.87 -39.98 -32.29
C ILE A 613 -36.02 -40.80 -32.92
N THR A 614 -35.72 -41.82 -33.74
CA THR A 614 -36.74 -42.72 -34.32
C THR A 614 -36.50 -44.21 -34.06
N SER A 615 -35.55 -44.57 -33.18
CA SER A 615 -35.34 -45.96 -32.79
C SER A 615 -36.48 -46.45 -31.91
N THR A 616 -36.79 -47.75 -31.98
CA THR A 616 -37.75 -48.44 -31.10
C THR A 616 -37.06 -49.31 -30.05
N ASP A 617 -35.72 -49.28 -29.98
CA ASP A 617 -34.93 -49.97 -28.96
C ASP A 617 -34.74 -49.05 -27.74
N GLU A 618 -35.07 -49.55 -26.54
CA GLU A 618 -35.06 -48.78 -25.29
C GLU A 618 -33.66 -48.33 -24.85
N ASP A 619 -32.59 -49.07 -25.21
CA ASP A 619 -31.21 -48.68 -24.93
C ASP A 619 -30.65 -47.70 -25.98
N GLU A 620 -31.30 -47.58 -27.15
CA GLU A 620 -30.85 -46.71 -28.24
C GLU A 620 -31.61 -45.39 -28.39
N ILE A 621 -32.89 -45.34 -28.01
CA ILE A 621 -33.79 -44.21 -28.24
C ILE A 621 -33.38 -42.95 -27.45
N MET A 622 -33.53 -41.77 -28.07
CA MET A 622 -33.28 -40.47 -27.46
C MET A 622 -34.53 -39.57 -27.53
N PRO A 623 -34.99 -38.98 -26.41
CA PRO A 623 -34.44 -39.12 -25.06
C PRO A 623 -34.80 -40.47 -24.39
N PRO A 624 -33.87 -41.13 -23.67
CA PRO A 624 -34.12 -42.42 -23.01
C PRO A 624 -34.97 -42.28 -21.72
N LYS A 625 -35.36 -41.05 -21.35
CA LYS A 625 -36.29 -40.72 -20.27
C LYS A 625 -37.03 -39.43 -20.62
N GLY A 626 -38.34 -39.49 -20.77
CA GLY A 626 -39.19 -38.39 -21.21
C GLY A 626 -40.25 -38.86 -22.22
N GLU A 627 -40.97 -37.93 -22.83
CA GLU A 627 -41.77 -38.24 -24.02
C GLU A 627 -40.86 -38.30 -25.25
N PRO A 628 -41.00 -39.28 -26.15
CA PRO A 628 -40.38 -39.23 -27.47
C PRO A 628 -40.81 -38.00 -28.29
N LEU A 629 -39.99 -37.63 -29.28
CA LEU A 629 -40.32 -36.54 -30.20
C LEU A 629 -41.56 -36.90 -31.04
N LYS A 630 -42.46 -35.94 -31.23
CA LYS A 630 -43.67 -36.13 -32.05
C LYS A 630 -43.28 -36.26 -33.52
N GLN A 631 -44.07 -37.00 -34.32
CA GLN A 631 -43.77 -37.21 -35.75
C GLN A 631 -43.54 -35.90 -36.53
N ALA A 632 -44.27 -34.82 -36.19
CA ALA A 632 -44.07 -33.49 -36.77
C ALA A 632 -42.77 -32.80 -36.32
N GLU A 633 -42.32 -33.03 -35.08
CA GLU A 633 -41.02 -32.56 -34.55
C GLU A 633 -39.87 -33.31 -35.26
N VAL A 634 -39.99 -34.64 -35.41
CA VAL A 634 -39.04 -35.49 -36.15
C VAL A 634 -38.94 -35.07 -37.63
N GLU A 635 -40.06 -34.86 -38.31
CA GLU A 635 -40.06 -34.51 -39.74
C GLU A 635 -39.57 -33.08 -40.01
N LEU A 636 -39.68 -32.19 -39.02
CA LEU A 636 -39.09 -30.86 -39.07
C LEU A 636 -37.56 -30.91 -38.96
N ILE A 637 -37.02 -31.74 -38.06
CA ILE A 637 -35.57 -32.02 -37.98
C ILE A 637 -35.09 -32.74 -39.24
N ARG A 638 -35.86 -33.69 -39.79
CA ARG A 638 -35.52 -34.40 -41.04
C ARG A 638 -35.39 -33.42 -42.21
N ARG A 639 -36.38 -32.54 -42.41
CA ARG A 639 -36.36 -31.53 -43.49
C ARG A 639 -35.22 -30.53 -43.32
N TRP A 640 -34.95 -30.05 -42.11
CA TRP A 640 -33.81 -29.18 -41.81
C TRP A 640 -32.47 -29.83 -42.21
N ILE A 641 -32.21 -31.07 -41.79
CA ILE A 641 -30.99 -31.78 -42.18
C ILE A 641 -30.95 -31.96 -43.71
N GLN A 642 -32.09 -32.25 -44.34
CA GLN A 642 -32.18 -32.49 -45.77
C GLN A 642 -31.98 -31.22 -46.63
N SER A 643 -32.29 -30.01 -46.12
CA SER A 643 -31.95 -28.73 -46.77
C SER A 643 -30.49 -28.29 -46.54
N GLY A 644 -29.67 -29.15 -45.94
CA GLY A 644 -28.25 -28.89 -45.67
C GLY A 644 -27.94 -28.50 -44.22
N ALA A 645 -28.89 -28.67 -43.29
CA ALA A 645 -28.81 -28.20 -41.91
C ALA A 645 -28.40 -26.71 -41.79
N PRO A 646 -29.11 -25.77 -42.47
CA PRO A 646 -28.82 -24.34 -42.35
C PRO A 646 -28.96 -23.90 -40.89
N TRP A 647 -27.82 -23.57 -40.28
CA TRP A 647 -27.71 -23.18 -38.88
C TRP A 647 -26.85 -21.91 -38.79
N PRO A 648 -27.46 -20.71 -38.84
CA PRO A 648 -26.75 -19.47 -38.63
C PRO A 648 -26.22 -19.44 -37.19
N GLN A 649 -24.98 -19.03 -36.94
CA GLN A 649 -24.41 -19.15 -35.58
C GLN A 649 -25.15 -18.28 -34.53
N PHE A 650 -25.87 -17.25 -34.96
CA PHE A 650 -26.58 -16.31 -34.10
C PHE A 650 -27.95 -16.01 -34.69
N ASP A 651 -28.97 -15.90 -33.83
CA ASP A 651 -30.23 -15.24 -34.17
C ASP A 651 -29.99 -13.73 -34.19
N VAL A 652 -30.17 -13.09 -35.35
CA VAL A 652 -29.93 -11.66 -35.57
C VAL A 652 -30.89 -11.13 -36.63
N ALA A 653 -31.66 -10.10 -36.28
CA ALA A 653 -32.67 -9.51 -37.17
C ALA A 653 -32.10 -8.62 -38.29
N ASN A 654 -30.79 -8.38 -38.31
CA ASN A 654 -30.13 -7.51 -39.30
C ASN A 654 -28.67 -7.95 -39.53
N PHE A 655 -28.21 -7.84 -40.76
CA PHE A 655 -26.82 -8.09 -41.18
C PHE A 655 -26.12 -6.85 -41.75
N LYS A 656 -26.83 -5.74 -41.99
CA LYS A 656 -26.25 -4.52 -42.55
C LYS A 656 -25.56 -3.69 -41.45
N PRO A 657 -24.25 -3.37 -41.57
CA PRO A 657 -23.57 -2.55 -40.57
C PRO A 657 -23.99 -1.08 -40.60
N ASN A 658 -24.04 -0.44 -39.43
CA ASN A 658 -24.37 0.97 -39.30
C ASN A 658 -23.31 1.91 -39.90
N PRO A 659 -23.68 3.13 -40.36
CA PRO A 659 -22.75 4.16 -40.81
C PRO A 659 -21.84 4.64 -39.67
N LEU A 660 -20.80 5.41 -39.98
CA LEU A 660 -19.94 6.01 -38.95
C LEU A 660 -20.68 7.13 -38.19
N THR A 661 -20.40 7.25 -36.90
CA THR A 661 -20.91 8.35 -36.07
C THR A 661 -20.19 9.67 -36.36
N ASP A 662 -20.77 10.81 -35.96
CA ASP A 662 -20.18 12.13 -36.15
C ASP A 662 -18.92 12.34 -35.29
N ASP A 663 -18.15 13.39 -35.60
CA ASP A 663 -16.86 13.66 -34.97
C ASP A 663 -16.94 13.99 -33.46
N LEU A 664 -17.98 14.70 -33.00
CA LEU A 664 -18.13 15.06 -31.60
C LEU A 664 -18.66 13.88 -30.77
N THR A 665 -19.59 13.11 -31.33
CA THR A 665 -20.04 11.84 -30.73
C THR A 665 -18.89 10.83 -30.64
N PHE A 666 -18.09 10.69 -31.70
CA PHE A 666 -16.84 9.91 -31.67
C PHE A 666 -15.91 10.39 -30.56
N LEU A 667 -15.66 11.71 -30.44
CA LEU A 667 -14.77 12.26 -29.42
C LEU A 667 -15.27 11.98 -28.00
N ARG A 668 -16.59 12.11 -27.73
CA ARG A 668 -17.20 11.79 -26.44
C ARG A 668 -16.99 10.32 -26.10
N ARG A 669 -17.31 9.41 -27.03
CA ARG A 669 -17.13 7.96 -26.89
C ARG A 669 -15.68 7.60 -26.58
N VAL A 670 -14.73 8.00 -27.43
CA VAL A 670 -13.32 7.61 -27.28
C VAL A 670 -12.68 8.18 -26.02
N SER A 671 -13.04 9.39 -25.60
CA SER A 671 -12.56 9.97 -24.33
C SER A 671 -13.08 9.18 -23.13
N LEU A 672 -14.39 8.90 -23.08
CA LEU A 672 -15.00 8.12 -22.00
C LEU A 672 -14.44 6.69 -21.91
N ASP A 673 -14.12 6.06 -23.04
CA ASP A 673 -13.55 4.71 -23.13
C ASP A 673 -12.06 4.60 -22.79
N THR A 674 -11.28 5.63 -23.07
CA THR A 674 -9.82 5.59 -22.89
C THR A 674 -9.36 6.24 -21.58
N ILE A 675 -9.90 7.41 -21.25
CA ILE A 675 -9.50 8.22 -20.10
C ILE A 675 -10.61 8.37 -19.05
N GLY A 676 -11.79 7.79 -19.28
CA GLY A 676 -12.89 7.77 -18.32
C GLY A 676 -13.63 9.08 -18.13
N LEU A 677 -13.27 10.12 -18.90
CA LEU A 677 -13.77 11.48 -18.76
C LEU A 677 -14.37 12.00 -20.08
N THR A 678 -15.37 12.88 -19.96
CA THR A 678 -15.79 13.76 -21.06
C THR A 678 -14.67 14.75 -21.42
N PRO A 679 -14.42 15.06 -22.71
CA PRO A 679 -13.35 15.97 -23.11
C PRO A 679 -13.63 17.42 -22.73
N THR A 680 -12.58 18.17 -22.37
CA THR A 680 -12.66 19.61 -22.11
C THR A 680 -12.86 20.44 -23.38
N GLU A 681 -13.30 21.69 -23.24
CA GLU A 681 -13.37 22.67 -24.34
C GLU A 681 -12.03 22.80 -25.10
N ALA A 682 -10.90 22.67 -24.40
CA ALA A 682 -9.56 22.73 -24.98
C ALA A 682 -9.25 21.48 -25.83
N GLU A 683 -9.62 20.29 -25.37
CA GLU A 683 -9.46 19.03 -26.12
C GLU A 683 -10.38 18.97 -27.35
N VAL A 684 -11.64 19.42 -27.20
CA VAL A 684 -12.58 19.57 -28.34
C VAL A 684 -12.01 20.53 -29.39
N LYS A 685 -11.49 21.70 -28.98
CA LYS A 685 -10.82 22.65 -29.88
C LYS A 685 -9.59 22.03 -30.57
N ALA A 686 -8.75 21.32 -29.82
CA ALA A 686 -7.55 20.67 -30.33
C ALA A 686 -7.83 19.47 -31.26
N PHE A 687 -9.01 18.86 -31.16
CA PHE A 687 -9.48 17.81 -32.07
C PHE A 687 -10.10 18.38 -33.35
N LEU A 688 -10.96 19.41 -33.25
CA LEU A 688 -11.56 20.06 -34.42
C LEU A 688 -10.54 20.82 -35.29
N ALA A 689 -9.42 21.25 -34.70
CA ALA A 689 -8.29 21.87 -35.41
C ALA A 689 -7.45 20.87 -36.24
N ASP A 690 -7.57 19.56 -36.00
CA ASP A 690 -6.93 18.55 -36.84
C ASP A 690 -7.75 18.29 -38.12
N ALA A 691 -7.07 17.95 -39.23
CA ALA A 691 -7.71 17.60 -40.50
C ALA A 691 -8.66 16.38 -40.35
N PRO A 692 -9.87 16.40 -40.97
CA PRO A 692 -10.92 15.37 -40.77
C PRO A 692 -10.45 13.92 -40.93
N GLU A 693 -9.52 13.68 -41.85
CA GLU A 693 -9.01 12.37 -42.24
C GLU A 693 -8.13 11.76 -41.13
N THR A 694 -7.44 12.61 -40.36
CA THR A 694 -6.44 12.22 -39.36
C THR A 694 -6.86 12.49 -37.91
N ARG A 695 -7.80 13.43 -37.67
CA ARG A 695 -8.18 13.89 -36.32
C ARG A 695 -8.58 12.76 -35.37
N ARG A 696 -9.26 11.72 -35.88
CA ARG A 696 -9.70 10.56 -35.09
C ARG A 696 -8.53 9.72 -34.60
N THR A 697 -7.59 9.37 -35.48
CA THR A 697 -6.36 8.65 -35.10
C THR A 697 -5.49 9.49 -34.17
N LYS A 698 -5.31 10.80 -34.44
CA LYS A 698 -4.61 11.72 -33.54
C LYS A 698 -5.28 11.88 -32.17
N ALA A 699 -6.61 11.82 -32.08
CA ALA A 699 -7.32 11.81 -30.80
C ALA A 699 -7.03 10.51 -30.03
N ILE A 700 -7.13 9.35 -30.70
CA ILE A 700 -6.79 8.04 -30.13
C ILE A 700 -5.35 8.04 -29.60
N ASP A 701 -4.38 8.52 -30.37
CA ASP A 701 -2.98 8.55 -29.93
C ASP A 701 -2.70 9.56 -28.82
N ARG A 702 -3.38 10.72 -28.78
CA ARG A 702 -3.32 11.62 -27.61
C ARG A 702 -3.85 10.95 -26.35
N LEU A 703 -5.04 10.35 -26.44
CA LEU A 703 -5.75 9.77 -25.30
C LEU A 703 -5.10 8.48 -24.76
N LEU A 704 -4.58 7.61 -25.64
CA LEU A 704 -3.84 6.43 -25.21
C LEU A 704 -2.52 6.79 -24.52
N ASN A 705 -1.88 7.90 -24.89
CA ASN A 705 -0.68 8.40 -24.22
C ASN A 705 -0.96 9.23 -22.94
N ASP A 706 -2.23 9.50 -22.63
CA ASP A 706 -2.59 10.34 -21.47
C ASP A 706 -2.50 9.56 -20.14
N PRO A 707 -1.94 10.15 -19.06
CA PRO A 707 -1.93 9.55 -17.73
C PRO A 707 -3.31 9.12 -17.19
N ARG A 708 -4.40 9.79 -17.59
CA ARG A 708 -5.79 9.45 -17.21
C ARG A 708 -6.22 8.06 -17.70
N TRP A 709 -5.52 7.45 -18.66
CA TRP A 709 -5.66 6.03 -18.99
C TRP A 709 -5.52 5.14 -17.74
N ALA A 710 -4.55 5.45 -16.88
CA ALA A 710 -4.34 4.69 -15.66
C ALA A 710 -5.54 4.83 -14.71
N ASP A 711 -6.03 6.06 -14.47
CA ASP A 711 -7.21 6.34 -13.65
C ASP A 711 -8.43 5.52 -14.11
N HIS A 712 -8.73 5.52 -15.41
CA HIS A 712 -9.91 4.86 -15.96
C HIS A 712 -9.88 3.33 -15.83
N TRP A 713 -8.69 2.71 -15.96
CA TRP A 713 -8.54 1.26 -15.86
C TRP A 713 -8.51 0.74 -14.43
N MET A 714 -8.34 1.60 -13.41
CA MET A 714 -8.35 1.17 -12.00
C MET A 714 -9.64 0.49 -11.60
N GLY A 715 -10.81 1.11 -11.81
CA GLY A 715 -12.10 0.55 -11.37
C GLY A 715 -12.32 -0.89 -11.83
N TYR A 716 -11.99 -1.18 -13.09
CA TYR A 716 -12.05 -2.53 -13.67
C TYR A 716 -11.06 -3.51 -13.01
N TRP A 717 -9.78 -3.16 -12.93
CA TRP A 717 -8.78 -4.08 -12.39
C TRP A 717 -8.89 -4.30 -10.88
N LEU A 718 -9.41 -3.34 -10.13
CA LEU A 718 -9.72 -3.51 -8.70
C LEU A 718 -10.85 -4.55 -8.50
N ASP A 719 -11.84 -4.59 -9.41
CA ASP A 719 -12.90 -5.62 -9.40
C ASP A 719 -12.40 -6.99 -9.89
N VAL A 720 -11.62 -7.04 -10.97
CA VAL A 720 -11.06 -8.29 -11.52
C VAL A 720 -10.08 -8.94 -10.54
N LEU A 721 -9.29 -8.15 -9.79
CA LEU A 721 -8.31 -8.63 -8.82
C LEU A 721 -8.81 -8.69 -7.36
N ALA A 722 -10.10 -8.42 -7.13
CA ALA A 722 -10.72 -8.45 -5.79
C ALA A 722 -9.96 -7.59 -4.75
N GLU A 723 -9.67 -6.34 -5.10
CA GLU A 723 -9.03 -5.37 -4.20
C GLU A 723 -10.02 -4.92 -3.12
N ASN A 724 -9.76 -5.32 -1.89
CA ASN A 724 -10.72 -5.26 -0.79
C ASN A 724 -10.16 -4.39 0.35
N PRO A 725 -10.27 -3.05 0.26
CA PRO A 725 -9.73 -2.14 1.27
C PRO A 725 -10.61 -2.15 2.52
N ASN A 726 -9.99 -2.12 3.71
CA ASN A 726 -10.71 -1.83 4.95
C ASN A 726 -9.93 -0.88 5.87
N LEU A 727 -10.56 0.24 6.25
CA LEU A 727 -10.01 1.30 7.11
C LEU A 727 -9.99 0.95 8.60
N ILE A 728 -10.96 0.18 9.11
CA ILE A 728 -10.97 -0.30 10.50
C ILE A 728 -10.60 -1.79 10.51
N ASN A 729 -9.66 -2.15 11.37
CA ASN A 729 -9.16 -3.52 11.51
C ASN A 729 -8.77 -4.17 10.15
N PRO A 730 -7.75 -3.64 9.44
CA PRO A 730 -7.27 -4.18 8.16
C PRO A 730 -6.70 -5.61 8.23
N THR A 731 -6.74 -6.28 9.39
CA THR A 731 -6.51 -7.74 9.46
C THR A 731 -7.64 -8.55 8.78
N LEU A 732 -8.80 -7.93 8.51
CA LEU A 732 -9.91 -8.51 7.75
C LEU A 732 -9.68 -8.45 6.23
N ASN A 733 -8.84 -9.36 5.71
CA ASN A 733 -8.64 -9.57 4.26
C ASN A 733 -8.36 -8.29 3.46
N ASN A 734 -7.52 -7.40 4.00
CA ASN A 734 -7.18 -6.13 3.34
C ASN A 734 -5.97 -6.27 2.43
N THR A 735 -6.21 -6.26 1.12
CA THR A 735 -5.18 -6.23 0.06
C THR A 735 -4.82 -4.81 -0.38
N GLY A 736 -5.55 -3.81 0.10
CA GLY A 736 -5.76 -2.53 -0.59
C GLY A 736 -4.54 -1.69 -0.98
N PRO A 737 -3.41 -1.69 -0.25
CA PRO A 737 -2.21 -0.98 -0.69
C PRO A 737 -1.71 -1.36 -2.09
N PHE A 738 -1.89 -2.60 -2.57
CA PHE A 738 -1.36 -3.02 -3.88
C PHE A 738 -1.96 -2.22 -5.06
N ARG A 739 -3.10 -1.52 -4.85
CA ARG A 739 -3.69 -0.60 -5.84
C ARG A 739 -2.69 0.40 -6.41
N TRP A 740 -1.66 0.79 -5.64
CA TRP A 740 -0.64 1.74 -6.10
C TRP A 740 0.34 1.13 -7.10
N TRP A 741 0.76 -0.12 -6.92
CA TRP A 741 1.52 -0.87 -7.95
C TRP A 741 0.67 -1.11 -9.21
N LEU A 742 -0.64 -1.38 -9.05
CA LEU A 742 -1.56 -1.54 -10.19
C LEU A 742 -1.67 -0.24 -11.00
N TYR A 743 -1.88 0.89 -10.33
CA TYR A 743 -1.92 2.22 -10.96
C TYR A 743 -0.58 2.55 -11.64
N GLU A 744 0.55 2.36 -10.96
CA GLU A 744 1.88 2.59 -11.54
C GLU A 744 2.17 1.67 -12.74
N SER A 745 1.61 0.46 -12.77
CA SER A 745 1.78 -0.47 -13.90
C SER A 745 0.96 -0.07 -15.13
N LEU A 746 -0.23 0.51 -14.93
CA LEU A 746 -1.06 1.06 -16.00
C LEU A 746 -0.52 2.41 -16.52
N LEU A 747 0.01 3.24 -15.62
CA LEU A 747 0.64 4.53 -15.94
C LEU A 747 1.94 4.35 -16.73
N ASP A 748 2.80 3.43 -16.30
CA ASP A 748 4.07 3.13 -16.96
C ASP A 748 3.91 2.26 -18.23
N ASN A 749 2.66 1.93 -18.61
CA ASN A 749 2.28 1.02 -19.69
C ASN A 749 3.06 -0.31 -19.69
N LYS A 750 3.09 -1.01 -18.55
CA LYS A 750 3.77 -2.30 -18.45
C LYS A 750 3.12 -3.33 -19.40
N PRO A 751 3.92 -4.11 -20.16
CA PRO A 751 3.48 -5.32 -20.82
C PRO A 751 2.64 -6.22 -19.91
N ALA A 752 1.57 -6.81 -20.43
CA ALA A 752 0.67 -7.62 -19.62
C ALA A 752 1.33 -8.89 -19.05
N ASP A 753 2.32 -9.46 -19.74
CA ASP A 753 3.09 -10.59 -19.21
C ASP A 753 3.98 -10.21 -18.02
N LEU A 754 4.59 -9.02 -18.04
CA LEU A 754 5.28 -8.43 -16.88
C LEU A 754 4.30 -8.14 -15.73
N PHE A 755 3.17 -7.52 -16.02
CA PHE A 755 2.13 -7.20 -15.03
C PHE A 755 1.62 -8.45 -14.30
N VAL A 756 1.29 -9.52 -15.05
CA VAL A 756 0.85 -10.80 -14.47
C VAL A 756 1.99 -11.51 -13.73
N THR A 757 3.22 -11.41 -14.22
CA THR A 757 4.40 -11.99 -13.55
C THR A 757 4.67 -11.34 -12.19
N GLU A 758 4.67 -10.00 -12.11
CA GLU A 758 4.83 -9.26 -10.85
C GLU A 758 3.71 -9.60 -9.85
N LEU A 759 2.46 -9.68 -10.32
CA LEU A 759 1.29 -10.04 -9.50
C LEU A 759 1.39 -11.46 -8.92
N ILE A 760 1.84 -12.43 -9.72
CA ILE A 760 1.94 -13.84 -9.30
C ILE A 760 3.17 -14.07 -8.41
N ARG A 761 4.29 -13.38 -8.67
CA ARG A 761 5.48 -13.39 -7.79
C ARG A 761 5.17 -12.83 -6.39
N MET A 762 4.29 -11.83 -6.31
CA MET A 762 3.88 -11.16 -5.07
C MET A 762 5.10 -10.59 -4.30
N GLU A 763 5.96 -9.86 -5.02
CA GLU A 763 7.20 -9.26 -4.50
C GLU A 763 7.01 -7.82 -3.99
N GLY A 764 8.05 -7.24 -3.38
CA GLY A 764 7.99 -5.88 -2.82
C GLY A 764 7.23 -5.77 -1.50
N SER A 765 6.57 -4.64 -1.29
CA SER A 765 5.93 -4.27 -0.02
C SER A 765 4.51 -4.81 0.14
N GLU A 766 4.24 -5.43 1.29
CA GLU A 766 2.90 -5.87 1.69
C GLU A 766 2.00 -4.67 2.06
N ARG A 767 2.58 -3.61 2.66
CA ARG A 767 1.82 -2.53 3.34
C ARG A 767 1.89 -1.15 2.68
N PHE A 768 2.88 -0.90 1.82
CA PHE A 768 3.11 0.38 1.13
C PHE A 768 2.89 0.30 -0.39
N GLY A 769 2.37 -0.85 -0.86
CA GLY A 769 1.74 -0.99 -2.16
C GLY A 769 2.56 -1.66 -3.25
N GLY A 770 3.39 -2.65 -2.91
CA GLY A 770 3.91 -3.62 -3.88
C GLY A 770 2.89 -4.74 -4.14
N PRO A 771 3.13 -5.60 -5.16
CA PRO A 771 2.26 -6.74 -5.44
C PRO A 771 2.26 -7.80 -4.31
N ALA A 772 3.23 -7.79 -3.38
CA ALA A 772 3.14 -8.55 -2.13
C ALA A 772 1.84 -8.30 -1.35
N GLY A 773 1.26 -7.09 -1.42
CA GLY A 773 -0.05 -6.79 -0.81
C GLY A 773 -1.21 -7.59 -1.40
N PHE A 774 -1.06 -8.21 -2.59
CA PHE A 774 -2.03 -9.15 -3.14
C PHE A 774 -2.04 -10.48 -2.36
N ALA A 775 -0.95 -10.88 -1.70
CA ALA A 775 -0.90 -12.09 -0.87
C ALA A 775 -1.76 -11.97 0.39
N THR A 776 -1.96 -10.76 0.92
CA THR A 776 -2.63 -10.49 2.19
C THR A 776 -4.07 -11.02 2.20
N ALA A 777 -4.36 -11.89 3.18
CA ALA A 777 -5.65 -12.53 3.39
C ALA A 777 -5.74 -13.11 4.83
N THR A 778 -5.45 -12.27 5.83
CA THR A 778 -5.18 -12.66 7.23
C THR A 778 -6.34 -13.28 8.02
N GLN A 779 -7.52 -13.45 7.43
CA GLN A 779 -8.66 -14.17 8.02
C GLN A 779 -9.36 -15.04 6.96
N ASN A 780 -8.62 -15.94 6.33
CA ASN A 780 -9.11 -16.92 5.36
C ASN A 780 -8.44 -18.28 5.63
N ASP A 781 -9.18 -19.39 5.58
CA ASP A 781 -8.65 -20.73 5.85
C ASP A 781 -7.85 -21.32 4.67
N LEU A 782 -8.13 -20.86 3.44
CA LEU A 782 -7.37 -21.15 2.23
C LEU A 782 -7.11 -19.85 1.43
N PRO A 783 -6.20 -18.98 1.91
CA PRO A 783 -5.97 -17.67 1.30
C PRO A 783 -5.47 -17.77 -0.14
N MET A 784 -4.53 -18.69 -0.42
CA MET A 784 -3.97 -18.88 -1.76
C MET A 784 -4.94 -19.56 -2.73
N ALA A 785 -5.96 -20.28 -2.25
CA ALA A 785 -7.04 -20.77 -3.12
C ALA A 785 -7.93 -19.62 -3.60
N ALA A 786 -8.19 -18.61 -2.74
CA ALA A 786 -8.89 -17.40 -3.18
C ALA A 786 -8.07 -16.62 -4.23
N LYS A 787 -6.75 -16.52 -4.07
CA LYS A 787 -5.86 -15.93 -5.10
C LYS A 787 -5.81 -16.78 -6.37
N GLY A 788 -5.86 -18.11 -6.25
CA GLY A 788 -5.97 -19.06 -7.37
C GLY A 788 -7.19 -18.81 -8.26
N ILE A 789 -8.39 -18.71 -7.66
CA ILE A 789 -9.65 -18.38 -8.36
C ILE A 789 -9.53 -17.03 -9.10
N ILE A 790 -8.93 -16.03 -8.44
CA ILE A 790 -8.73 -14.70 -9.06
C ILE A 790 -7.85 -14.81 -10.30
N VAL A 791 -6.67 -15.46 -10.22
CA VAL A 791 -5.75 -15.52 -11.38
C VAL A 791 -6.24 -16.45 -12.49
N SER A 792 -6.92 -17.55 -12.18
CA SER A 792 -7.50 -18.46 -13.19
C SER A 792 -8.62 -17.78 -13.97
N SER A 793 -9.51 -17.05 -13.28
CA SER A 793 -10.61 -16.33 -13.92
C SER A 793 -10.12 -15.09 -14.67
N ALA A 794 -9.20 -14.31 -14.09
CA ALA A 794 -8.65 -13.12 -14.72
C ALA A 794 -7.87 -13.42 -16.00
N PHE A 795 -6.97 -14.42 -15.97
CA PHE A 795 -5.95 -14.60 -17.01
C PHE A 795 -6.13 -15.86 -17.88
N LEU A 796 -6.91 -16.85 -17.45
CA LEU A 796 -7.22 -18.05 -18.24
C LEU A 796 -8.72 -18.18 -18.59
N GLY A 797 -9.59 -17.32 -18.04
CA GLY A 797 -11.04 -17.46 -18.20
C GLY A 797 -11.60 -18.76 -17.59
N VAL A 798 -10.91 -19.33 -16.61
CA VAL A 798 -11.29 -20.58 -15.93
C VAL A 798 -11.87 -20.26 -14.56
N GLU A 799 -13.17 -20.51 -14.39
CA GLU A 799 -13.84 -20.43 -13.10
C GLU A 799 -13.46 -21.64 -12.21
N MET A 800 -13.22 -21.38 -10.93
CA MET A 800 -12.81 -22.36 -9.93
C MET A 800 -13.50 -22.14 -8.56
N LYS A 801 -14.46 -21.23 -8.44
CA LYS A 801 -15.13 -20.91 -7.16
C LYS A 801 -15.79 -22.12 -6.49
N CYS A 802 -16.43 -23.00 -7.27
CA CYS A 802 -16.94 -24.28 -6.77
C CYS A 802 -15.82 -25.23 -6.31
N ALA A 803 -14.69 -25.23 -7.04
CA ALA A 803 -13.49 -26.01 -6.74
C ALA A 803 -12.79 -25.64 -5.41
N ARG A 804 -13.34 -24.71 -4.60
CA ARG A 804 -12.90 -24.49 -3.22
C ARG A 804 -13.26 -25.65 -2.29
N CYS A 805 -14.49 -26.17 -2.38
CA CYS A 805 -15.07 -27.05 -1.35
C CYS A 805 -15.46 -28.46 -1.84
N HIS A 806 -15.52 -28.65 -3.15
CA HIS A 806 -15.87 -29.90 -3.83
C HIS A 806 -15.40 -29.80 -5.30
N ASP A 807 -15.43 -30.88 -6.08
CA ASP A 807 -15.16 -30.81 -7.52
C ASP A 807 -16.27 -30.04 -8.24
N ALA A 808 -15.94 -29.20 -9.23
CA ALA A 808 -16.94 -28.34 -9.84
C ALA A 808 -17.98 -29.15 -10.63
N PRO A 809 -19.30 -28.95 -10.41
CA PRO A 809 -20.33 -29.76 -11.07
C PRO A 809 -20.42 -29.47 -12.57
N ALA A 810 -20.42 -28.19 -12.97
CA ALA A 810 -20.54 -27.78 -14.37
C ALA A 810 -19.21 -27.69 -15.14
N HIS A 811 -18.09 -27.47 -14.44
CA HIS A 811 -16.75 -27.24 -15.03
C HIS A 811 -15.86 -28.48 -14.96
N VAL A 812 -14.78 -28.50 -15.75
CA VAL A 812 -13.79 -29.60 -15.68
C VAL A 812 -12.89 -29.53 -14.44
N SER A 813 -12.78 -28.35 -13.81
CA SER A 813 -11.91 -28.05 -12.67
C SER A 813 -12.28 -28.82 -11.40
N ARG A 814 -11.32 -29.57 -10.85
CA ARG A 814 -11.43 -30.33 -9.59
C ARG A 814 -10.95 -29.50 -8.39
N GLN A 815 -11.34 -29.91 -7.19
CA GLN A 815 -10.84 -29.32 -5.95
C GLN A 815 -9.31 -29.46 -5.83
N LYS A 816 -8.77 -30.60 -6.27
CA LYS A 816 -7.33 -30.84 -6.34
C LYS A 816 -6.62 -29.78 -7.19
N ASP A 817 -7.15 -29.46 -8.36
CA ASP A 817 -6.56 -28.54 -9.33
C ASP A 817 -6.38 -27.13 -8.72
N LEU A 818 -7.40 -26.64 -8.01
CA LEU A 818 -7.32 -25.35 -7.32
C LEU A 818 -6.30 -25.38 -6.16
N LEU A 819 -6.20 -26.50 -5.43
CA LEU A 819 -5.24 -26.64 -4.32
C LEU A 819 -3.79 -26.79 -4.83
N GLN A 820 -3.57 -27.38 -6.00
CA GLN A 820 -2.26 -27.41 -6.68
C GLN A 820 -1.83 -25.99 -7.11
N LEU A 821 -2.74 -25.21 -7.69
CA LEU A 821 -2.54 -23.79 -7.99
C LEU A 821 -2.28 -22.95 -6.73
N ALA A 822 -3.02 -23.22 -5.65
CA ALA A 822 -2.82 -22.56 -4.35
C ALA A 822 -1.46 -22.91 -3.71
N ALA A 823 -0.96 -24.14 -3.91
CA ALA A 823 0.37 -24.55 -3.45
C ALA A 823 1.50 -23.87 -4.25
N LEU A 824 1.35 -23.75 -5.58
CA LEU A 824 2.27 -22.95 -6.42
C LEU A 824 2.36 -21.49 -5.91
N LEU A 825 1.22 -20.88 -5.56
CA LEU A 825 1.13 -19.52 -5.01
C LEU A 825 1.63 -19.41 -3.55
N LYS A 826 1.54 -20.48 -2.75
CA LYS A 826 2.08 -20.53 -1.39
C LYS A 826 3.61 -20.70 -1.35
N GLN A 827 4.20 -21.31 -2.38
CA GLN A 827 5.58 -21.84 -2.38
C GLN A 827 5.81 -23.03 -1.43
N ASP A 828 4.73 -23.72 -1.05
CA ASP A 828 4.72 -24.87 -0.15
C ASP A 828 3.39 -25.65 -0.32
N ALA A 829 3.33 -26.90 0.13
CA ALA A 829 2.15 -27.74 0.05
C ALA A 829 0.95 -27.15 0.81
N ILE A 830 -0.26 -27.43 0.33
CA ILE A 830 -1.52 -27.02 0.98
C ILE A 830 -2.12 -28.22 1.71
N LYS A 831 -2.29 -28.11 3.02
CA LYS A 831 -3.13 -29.03 3.81
C LYS A 831 -4.57 -28.52 3.76
N LEU A 832 -5.49 -29.33 3.25
CA LEU A 832 -6.92 -29.00 3.13
C LEU A 832 -7.59 -28.93 4.52
N PRO A 833 -8.04 -27.75 5.00
CA PRO A 833 -8.75 -27.66 6.27
C PRO A 833 -10.18 -28.21 6.14
N PRO A 834 -10.75 -28.86 7.18
CA PRO A 834 -12.12 -29.38 7.15
C PRO A 834 -13.20 -28.32 6.84
N THR A 835 -12.94 -27.05 7.14
CA THR A 835 -13.82 -25.91 6.86
C THR A 835 -13.98 -25.59 5.37
N SER A 836 -13.03 -25.99 4.52
CA SER A 836 -13.10 -25.87 3.06
C SER A 836 -13.43 -27.22 2.41
N SER A 837 -14.39 -27.96 2.96
CA SER A 837 -14.92 -29.21 2.38
C SER A 837 -16.39 -29.39 2.74
N VAL A 838 -17.19 -29.94 1.83
CA VAL A 838 -18.60 -30.26 2.15
C VAL A 838 -18.65 -31.53 3.01
N PRO A 839 -19.33 -31.54 4.18
CA PRO A 839 -19.47 -32.75 5.01
C PRO A 839 -20.21 -33.85 4.27
N ALA A 840 -19.65 -35.07 4.26
CA ALA A 840 -20.18 -36.21 3.51
C ALA A 840 -21.62 -36.57 3.93
N ASP A 841 -21.94 -36.49 5.22
CA ASP A 841 -23.25 -36.83 5.78
C ASP A 841 -24.38 -36.01 5.12
N ARG A 842 -24.12 -34.74 4.82
CA ARG A 842 -25.08 -33.83 4.14
C ARG A 842 -25.34 -34.18 2.68
N LEU A 843 -24.49 -34.99 2.05
CA LEU A 843 -24.67 -35.43 0.66
C LEU A 843 -25.65 -36.61 0.54
N HIS A 844 -25.89 -37.35 1.63
CA HIS A 844 -26.65 -38.61 1.61
C HIS A 844 -27.97 -38.56 2.40
N GLN A 845 -28.20 -37.52 3.22
CA GLN A 845 -29.34 -37.39 4.15
C GLN A 845 -30.75 -37.65 3.58
N ASN A 846 -30.97 -37.49 2.26
CA ASN A 846 -32.29 -37.61 1.62
C ASN A 846 -32.37 -38.70 0.54
N GLY A 847 -31.44 -39.66 0.49
CA GLY A 847 -31.43 -40.79 -0.47
C GLY A 847 -31.23 -40.44 -1.95
N ARG A 848 -31.26 -39.16 -2.32
CA ARG A 848 -30.96 -38.66 -3.68
C ARG A 848 -29.47 -38.81 -4.00
N LYS A 849 -29.12 -39.07 -5.27
CA LYS A 849 -27.72 -39.06 -5.73
C LYS A 849 -27.12 -37.64 -5.54
N PRO A 850 -25.90 -37.50 -5.01
CA PRO A 850 -25.26 -36.19 -4.85
C PRO A 850 -25.07 -35.45 -6.18
N LEU A 851 -25.39 -34.15 -6.20
CA LEU A 851 -25.17 -33.27 -7.36
C LEU A 851 -23.72 -32.77 -7.46
N ILE A 852 -22.88 -33.07 -6.48
CA ILE A 852 -21.47 -32.67 -6.39
C ILE A 852 -20.62 -33.85 -5.91
N GLN A 853 -19.35 -33.88 -6.33
CA GLN A 853 -18.36 -34.90 -5.94
C GLN A 853 -17.29 -34.27 -5.06
N VAL A 854 -16.81 -34.98 -4.04
CA VAL A 854 -15.69 -34.55 -3.19
C VAL A 854 -14.57 -35.57 -3.32
N SER A 855 -13.63 -35.36 -4.25
CA SER A 855 -12.51 -36.29 -4.50
C SER A 855 -11.37 -36.22 -3.47
N LEU A 856 -11.28 -35.15 -2.67
CA LEU A 856 -10.26 -34.99 -1.63
C LEU A 856 -10.86 -35.07 -0.22
N LYS A 857 -10.23 -35.85 0.65
CA LYS A 857 -10.62 -35.94 2.06
C LYS A 857 -10.05 -34.75 2.85
N PRO A 858 -10.74 -34.21 3.87
CA PRO A 858 -10.17 -33.25 4.81
C PRO A 858 -8.81 -33.70 5.38
N ASN A 859 -7.93 -32.74 5.67
CA ASN A 859 -6.52 -32.95 6.04
C ASN A 859 -5.59 -33.48 4.93
N SER A 860 -6.08 -33.76 3.72
CA SER A 860 -5.23 -34.14 2.58
C SER A 860 -4.17 -33.07 2.28
N VAL A 861 -2.94 -33.50 1.97
CA VAL A 861 -1.83 -32.60 1.60
C VAL A 861 -1.68 -32.60 0.08
N VAL A 862 -1.79 -31.42 -0.53
CA VAL A 862 -1.69 -31.21 -1.97
C VAL A 862 -0.39 -30.49 -2.31
N GLN A 863 0.42 -31.08 -3.17
CA GLN A 863 1.70 -30.55 -3.63
C GLN A 863 1.52 -29.49 -4.74
N PRO A 864 2.46 -28.54 -4.89
CA PRO A 864 2.49 -27.64 -6.05
C PRO A 864 2.66 -28.40 -7.37
N ALA A 865 1.82 -28.08 -8.36
CA ALA A 865 1.91 -28.56 -9.74
C ALA A 865 1.01 -27.72 -10.65
N TRP A 866 1.24 -27.73 -11.97
CA TRP A 866 0.42 -27.03 -12.96
C TRP A 866 -0.82 -27.86 -13.39
N PRO A 867 -2.06 -27.44 -13.06
CA PRO A 867 -3.26 -28.21 -13.40
C PRO A 867 -3.74 -28.01 -14.86
N PHE A 868 -3.10 -27.11 -15.62
CA PHE A 868 -3.59 -26.67 -16.93
C PHE A 868 -2.66 -27.06 -18.09
N ALA A 869 -2.16 -28.30 -18.08
CA ALA A 869 -1.36 -28.88 -19.19
C ALA A 869 -2.03 -28.70 -20.58
N ARG A 870 -3.37 -28.60 -20.63
CA ARG A 870 -4.17 -28.28 -21.81
C ARG A 870 -3.92 -26.90 -22.44
N PHE A 871 -3.19 -26.01 -21.78
CA PHE A 871 -2.85 -24.66 -22.27
C PHE A 871 -1.33 -24.47 -22.50
N ALA A 872 -0.49 -25.11 -21.69
CA ALA A 872 0.97 -25.09 -21.82
C ALA A 872 1.55 -26.30 -21.06
N ASP A 873 2.63 -26.89 -21.58
CA ASP A 873 3.38 -27.94 -20.89
C ASP A 873 4.19 -27.37 -19.70
N GLU A 874 4.31 -28.13 -18.61
CA GLU A 874 4.94 -27.66 -17.37
C GLU A 874 6.47 -27.47 -17.49
N SER A 875 7.13 -28.15 -18.45
CA SER A 875 8.57 -27.99 -18.72
C SER A 875 8.94 -26.61 -19.32
N ILE A 876 7.97 -25.91 -19.91
CA ILE A 876 8.16 -24.54 -20.45
C ILE A 876 8.59 -23.57 -19.34
N ALA A 877 8.22 -23.84 -18.09
CA ALA A 877 8.66 -23.07 -16.92
C ALA A 877 10.20 -23.06 -16.76
N ASP A 878 10.89 -24.16 -17.07
CA ASP A 878 12.33 -24.30 -16.86
C ASP A 878 13.15 -23.43 -17.84
N GLN A 879 12.61 -23.16 -19.04
CA GLN A 879 13.19 -22.23 -19.99
C GLN A 879 12.76 -20.77 -19.72
N LEU A 880 11.49 -20.55 -19.37
CA LEU A 880 10.90 -19.22 -19.36
C LEU A 880 10.99 -18.47 -18.02
N ALA A 881 11.18 -19.14 -16.89
CA ALA A 881 11.32 -18.47 -15.59
C ALA A 881 12.70 -17.77 -15.42
N GLU A 882 12.75 -16.77 -14.55
CA GLU A 882 13.99 -16.11 -14.08
C GLU A 882 14.61 -16.93 -12.94
N HIS A 883 13.75 -17.56 -12.14
CA HIS A 883 14.09 -18.39 -10.98
C HIS A 883 13.30 -19.72 -11.02
N PRO A 884 13.65 -20.70 -11.88
CA PRO A 884 12.87 -21.94 -12.08
C PRO A 884 12.61 -22.80 -10.83
N LYS A 885 13.33 -22.58 -9.72
CA LYS A 885 13.11 -23.22 -8.41
C LYS A 885 12.01 -22.55 -7.57
N ASN A 886 11.58 -21.33 -7.92
CA ASN A 886 10.50 -20.60 -7.26
C ASN A 886 9.17 -20.94 -7.95
N THR A 887 8.26 -21.60 -7.25
CA THR A 887 6.97 -22.05 -7.82
C THR A 887 6.06 -20.92 -8.30
N ARG A 888 6.15 -19.72 -7.71
CA ARG A 888 5.41 -18.54 -8.20
C ARG A 888 5.97 -18.09 -9.54
N ASP A 889 7.29 -18.13 -9.72
CA ASP A 889 7.89 -17.73 -10.99
C ASP A 889 7.68 -18.80 -12.08
N ARG A 890 7.69 -20.10 -11.73
CA ARG A 890 7.19 -21.16 -12.63
C ARG A 890 5.75 -20.90 -13.06
N LEU A 891 4.85 -20.62 -12.11
CA LEU A 891 3.45 -20.32 -12.39
C LEU A 891 3.30 -19.06 -13.27
N ALA A 892 4.05 -18.00 -13.00
CA ALA A 892 4.06 -16.79 -13.82
C ALA A 892 4.54 -17.08 -15.26
N ALA A 893 5.60 -17.85 -15.41
CA ALA A 893 6.15 -18.25 -16.70
C ALA A 893 5.14 -19.07 -17.52
N LEU A 894 4.45 -20.03 -16.90
CA LEU A 894 3.42 -20.88 -17.54
C LEU A 894 2.13 -20.10 -17.86
N MET A 895 1.70 -19.23 -16.95
CA MET A 895 0.54 -18.34 -17.15
C MET A 895 0.75 -17.42 -18.34
N THR A 896 1.98 -16.95 -18.57
CA THR A 896 2.31 -15.91 -19.56
C THR A 896 3.15 -16.41 -20.74
N ALA A 897 3.28 -17.73 -20.91
CA ALA A 897 4.04 -18.32 -22.02
C ALA A 897 3.41 -17.93 -23.38
N PRO A 898 4.20 -17.67 -24.45
CA PRO A 898 3.63 -17.42 -25.78
C PRO A 898 2.84 -18.63 -26.31
N GLN A 899 3.28 -19.85 -25.96
CA GLN A 899 2.56 -21.11 -26.22
C GLN A 899 1.18 -21.18 -25.54
N ASN A 900 0.97 -20.45 -24.43
CA ASN A 900 -0.30 -20.38 -23.72
C ASN A 900 -1.26 -19.45 -24.48
N GLU A 901 -1.81 -19.95 -25.60
CA GLU A 901 -2.75 -19.21 -26.43
C GLU A 901 -4.01 -18.78 -25.65
N ARG A 902 -4.37 -19.45 -24.54
CA ARG A 902 -5.49 -19.02 -23.69
C ARG A 902 -5.22 -17.66 -23.05
N PHE A 903 -4.01 -17.40 -22.55
CA PHE A 903 -3.68 -16.13 -21.88
C PHE A 903 -3.84 -14.91 -22.79
N HIS A 904 -3.21 -14.90 -23.96
CA HIS A 904 -3.28 -13.74 -24.85
C HIS A 904 -4.66 -13.55 -25.48
N GLN A 905 -5.39 -14.64 -25.77
CA GLN A 905 -6.81 -14.55 -26.16
C GLN A 905 -7.69 -13.96 -25.04
N VAL A 906 -7.50 -14.35 -23.77
CA VAL A 906 -8.29 -13.83 -22.63
C VAL A 906 -8.04 -12.34 -22.41
N MET A 907 -6.77 -11.92 -22.41
CA MET A 907 -6.41 -10.50 -22.27
C MET A 907 -7.01 -9.64 -23.41
N VAL A 908 -6.87 -10.10 -24.66
CA VAL A 908 -7.46 -9.44 -25.83
C VAL A 908 -8.98 -9.34 -25.72
N ASN A 909 -9.66 -10.42 -25.32
CA ASN A 909 -11.11 -10.44 -25.22
C ASN A 909 -11.64 -9.48 -24.14
N ARG A 910 -10.90 -9.31 -23.03
CA ARG A 910 -11.22 -8.32 -21.99
C ARG A 910 -11.07 -6.87 -22.51
N ILE A 911 -10.01 -6.60 -23.28
CA ILE A 911 -9.82 -5.29 -23.94
C ILE A 911 -10.93 -5.03 -24.97
N TRP A 912 -11.29 -6.05 -25.77
CA TRP A 912 -12.38 -5.98 -26.74
C TRP A 912 -13.73 -5.67 -26.08
N GLN A 913 -14.11 -6.43 -25.04
CA GLN A 913 -15.36 -6.22 -24.31
C GLN A 913 -15.48 -4.79 -23.76
N ARG A 914 -14.40 -4.23 -23.19
CA ARG A 914 -14.39 -2.88 -22.61
C ARG A 914 -14.82 -1.81 -23.63
N PHE A 915 -14.34 -1.92 -24.87
CA PHE A 915 -14.67 -0.96 -25.94
C PHE A 915 -15.95 -1.29 -26.72
N MET A 916 -16.22 -2.57 -26.99
CA MET A 916 -17.31 -3.02 -27.88
C MET A 916 -18.59 -3.42 -27.12
N GLY A 917 -18.56 -3.41 -25.77
CA GLY A 917 -19.67 -3.81 -24.89
C GLY A 917 -19.79 -5.33 -24.72
N ARG A 918 -19.71 -6.08 -25.82
CA ARG A 918 -19.74 -7.55 -25.84
C ARG A 918 -18.35 -8.09 -26.16
N GLY A 919 -17.90 -9.12 -25.43
CA GLY A 919 -16.67 -9.86 -25.74
C GLY A 919 -16.83 -10.72 -27.00
N LEU A 920 -15.72 -11.03 -27.69
CA LEU A 920 -15.68 -12.08 -28.72
C LEU A 920 -16.07 -13.43 -28.10
N VAL A 921 -15.60 -13.70 -26.88
CA VAL A 921 -16.22 -14.66 -25.95
C VAL A 921 -17.03 -13.85 -24.93
N ALA A 922 -18.34 -14.09 -24.85
CA ALA A 922 -19.23 -13.27 -24.02
C ALA A 922 -18.92 -13.41 -22.51
N GLN A 923 -18.73 -14.64 -22.03
CA GLN A 923 -18.43 -14.92 -20.62
C GLN A 923 -16.94 -14.79 -20.32
N VAL A 924 -16.44 -13.55 -20.24
CA VAL A 924 -14.98 -13.25 -20.21
C VAL A 924 -14.20 -13.89 -19.05
N SER A 925 -14.88 -14.24 -17.96
CA SER A 925 -14.33 -14.89 -16.76
C SER A 925 -14.55 -16.41 -16.69
N ASP A 926 -15.36 -16.97 -17.60
CA ASP A 926 -15.81 -18.37 -17.57
C ASP A 926 -16.06 -18.91 -18.99
N TRP A 927 -14.97 -19.27 -19.67
CA TRP A 927 -14.95 -19.65 -21.08
C TRP A 927 -15.48 -21.08 -21.34
N GLU A 928 -15.75 -21.86 -20.28
CA GLU A 928 -16.39 -23.17 -20.41
C GLU A 928 -17.91 -23.04 -20.69
N LYS A 929 -18.49 -21.83 -20.57
CA LYS A 929 -19.89 -21.52 -20.88
C LYS A 929 -20.16 -20.96 -22.29
N SER A 930 -19.16 -20.47 -23.02
CA SER A 930 -19.38 -19.86 -24.33
C SER A 930 -18.14 -19.89 -25.23
N GLY A 931 -18.31 -20.31 -26.48
CA GLY A 931 -17.28 -20.19 -27.52
C GLY A 931 -17.13 -18.77 -28.08
N PRO A 932 -16.08 -18.50 -28.89
CA PRO A 932 -15.87 -17.21 -29.54
C PRO A 932 -16.78 -17.02 -30.76
N SER A 933 -17.37 -15.83 -30.93
CA SER A 933 -18.15 -15.48 -32.14
C SER A 933 -17.28 -15.35 -33.38
N HIS A 934 -16.03 -14.92 -33.21
CA HIS A 934 -15.03 -14.76 -34.27
C HIS A 934 -13.70 -15.44 -33.85
N PRO A 935 -13.57 -16.77 -34.00
CA PRO A 935 -12.39 -17.51 -33.55
C PRO A 935 -11.09 -17.05 -34.26
N GLU A 936 -11.15 -16.76 -35.56
CA GLU A 936 -9.98 -16.30 -36.33
C GLU A 936 -9.53 -14.90 -35.88
N LEU A 937 -10.46 -13.96 -35.72
CA LEU A 937 -10.19 -12.60 -35.22
C LEU A 937 -9.59 -12.63 -33.82
N LEU A 938 -10.15 -13.44 -32.91
CA LEU A 938 -9.64 -13.58 -31.55
C LEU A 938 -8.22 -14.13 -31.53
N ARG A 939 -7.92 -15.15 -32.35
CA ARG A 939 -6.58 -15.74 -32.46
C ARG A 939 -5.60 -14.79 -33.15
N TRP A 940 -6.04 -14.04 -34.15
CA TRP A 940 -5.25 -13.02 -34.85
C TRP A 940 -4.87 -11.87 -33.90
N LEU A 941 -5.85 -11.31 -33.19
CA LEU A 941 -5.62 -10.29 -32.16
C LEU A 941 -4.71 -10.81 -31.03
N GLY A 942 -4.89 -12.06 -30.58
CA GLY A 942 -4.01 -12.71 -29.60
C GLY A 942 -2.54 -12.73 -30.07
N ARG A 943 -2.30 -13.08 -31.33
CA ARG A 943 -0.94 -13.05 -31.92
C ARG A 943 -0.40 -11.64 -32.15
N ARG A 944 -1.24 -10.68 -32.56
CA ARG A 944 -0.87 -9.24 -32.59
C ARG A 944 -0.50 -8.72 -31.19
N PHE A 945 -1.10 -9.27 -30.13
CA PHE A 945 -0.77 -8.94 -28.74
C PHE A 945 0.57 -9.54 -28.32
N VAL A 946 0.89 -10.78 -28.69
CA VAL A 946 2.24 -11.34 -28.47
C VAL A 946 3.29 -10.52 -29.25
N GLU A 947 3.00 -10.18 -30.51
CA GLU A 947 3.88 -9.42 -31.42
C GLU A 947 4.16 -8.00 -30.91
N SER A 948 3.15 -7.30 -30.37
CA SER A 948 3.34 -5.97 -29.74
C SER A 948 4.11 -6.02 -28.42
N GLY A 949 4.52 -7.20 -27.96
CA GLY A 949 5.15 -7.39 -26.66
C GLY A 949 4.15 -7.34 -25.50
N TYR A 950 2.93 -7.85 -25.70
CA TYR A 950 1.80 -7.79 -24.77
C TYR A 950 1.41 -6.34 -24.37
N ASP A 951 1.56 -5.38 -25.28
CA ASP A 951 1.09 -4.01 -25.09
C ASP A 951 -0.43 -3.92 -25.27
N MET A 952 -1.12 -3.54 -24.19
CA MET A 952 -2.58 -3.36 -24.17
C MET A 952 -3.01 -2.14 -25.00
N LYS A 953 -2.18 -1.09 -25.10
CA LYS A 953 -2.49 0.12 -25.87
C LYS A 953 -2.36 -0.10 -27.37
N ALA A 954 -1.49 -0.98 -27.84
CA ALA A 954 -1.45 -1.44 -29.23
C ALA A 954 -2.78 -2.11 -29.65
N ILE A 955 -3.33 -3.01 -28.83
CA ILE A 955 -4.62 -3.66 -29.11
C ILE A 955 -5.78 -2.65 -29.02
N ALA A 956 -5.77 -1.75 -28.04
CA ALA A 956 -6.73 -0.64 -27.98
C ALA A 956 -6.66 0.22 -29.26
N ARG A 957 -5.48 0.62 -29.71
CA ARG A 957 -5.28 1.40 -30.95
C ARG A 957 -5.89 0.70 -32.17
N LEU A 958 -5.72 -0.62 -32.32
CA LEU A 958 -6.32 -1.38 -33.42
C LEU A 958 -7.86 -1.35 -33.37
N ILE A 959 -8.45 -1.60 -32.19
CA ILE A 959 -9.91 -1.62 -32.01
C ILE A 959 -10.49 -0.22 -32.26
N LEU A 960 -9.94 0.82 -31.64
CA LEU A 960 -10.43 2.20 -31.74
C LEU A 960 -10.30 2.79 -33.16
N ASN A 961 -9.35 2.30 -33.97
CA ASN A 961 -9.22 2.66 -35.40
C ASN A 961 -9.98 1.73 -36.36
N SER A 962 -10.78 0.78 -35.88
CA SER A 962 -11.70 0.01 -36.75
C SER A 962 -12.91 0.86 -37.15
N HIS A 963 -13.54 0.57 -38.29
CA HIS A 963 -14.87 1.14 -38.57
C HIS A 963 -15.91 0.58 -37.59
N ALA A 964 -15.82 -0.68 -37.19
CA ALA A 964 -16.74 -1.31 -36.23
C ALA A 964 -16.90 -0.53 -34.91
N TYR A 965 -15.80 -0.08 -34.30
CA TYR A 965 -15.86 0.76 -33.09
C TYR A 965 -16.44 2.16 -33.36
N GLN A 966 -16.30 2.68 -34.58
CA GLN A 966 -16.69 4.05 -34.95
C GLN A 966 -18.10 4.17 -35.55
N ARG A 967 -18.88 3.09 -35.60
CA ARG A 967 -20.28 3.11 -36.10
C ARG A 967 -21.21 3.90 -35.17
N ALA A 968 -22.24 4.51 -35.74
CA ALA A 968 -23.35 5.07 -34.98
C ALA A 968 -24.04 3.97 -34.16
N THR A 969 -24.24 4.23 -32.88
CA THR A 969 -24.95 3.34 -31.95
C THR A 969 -26.40 3.19 -32.37
N ASP A 970 -26.93 1.97 -32.26
CA ASP A 970 -28.36 1.72 -32.44
C ASP A 970 -29.04 1.74 -31.07
N SER A 971 -29.85 2.77 -30.82
CA SER A 971 -30.55 2.97 -29.54
C SER A 971 -31.69 1.99 -29.27
N ALA A 972 -32.07 1.15 -30.24
CA ALA A 972 -33.03 0.07 -30.04
C ALA A 972 -32.39 -1.22 -29.48
N LEU A 973 -31.06 -1.35 -29.53
CA LEU A 973 -30.36 -2.54 -29.03
C LEU A 973 -30.20 -2.50 -27.51
N THR A 974 -30.62 -3.56 -26.84
CA THR A 974 -30.32 -3.83 -25.42
C THR A 974 -28.89 -4.33 -25.23
N GLU A 975 -28.34 -5.08 -26.20
CA GLU A 975 -26.93 -5.48 -26.22
C GLU A 975 -26.31 -5.44 -27.62
N THR A 976 -24.98 -5.27 -27.68
CA THR A 976 -24.22 -5.29 -28.94
C THR A 976 -24.31 -6.68 -29.56
N SER A 977 -24.83 -6.78 -30.79
CA SER A 977 -24.92 -8.03 -31.55
C SER A 977 -23.61 -8.83 -31.58
N PRO A 978 -23.63 -10.18 -31.52
CA PRO A 978 -22.44 -11.02 -31.66
C PRO A 978 -21.62 -10.79 -32.93
N LEU A 979 -22.23 -10.18 -33.96
CA LEU A 979 -21.64 -9.80 -35.25
C LEU A 979 -21.06 -8.37 -35.30
N PHE A 980 -21.25 -7.54 -34.27
CA PHE A 980 -20.72 -6.16 -34.18
C PHE A 980 -21.13 -5.23 -35.35
N ILE A 981 -22.33 -5.44 -35.93
CA ILE A 981 -22.92 -4.59 -36.98
C ILE A 981 -23.18 -3.14 -36.50
N SER A 982 -23.46 -2.98 -35.22
CA SER A 982 -23.68 -1.71 -34.53
C SER A 982 -23.40 -1.88 -33.03
N PRO A 983 -22.83 -0.88 -32.33
CA PRO A 983 -22.82 -0.82 -30.87
C PRO A 983 -24.24 -0.65 -30.30
N ALA A 984 -24.51 -1.25 -29.15
CA ALA A 984 -25.62 -0.85 -28.27
C ALA A 984 -25.20 0.28 -27.30
N PRO A 985 -26.14 1.05 -26.72
CA PRO A 985 -25.83 2.11 -25.77
C PRO A 985 -25.22 1.55 -24.49
N ARG A 986 -23.92 1.77 -24.27
CA ARG A 986 -23.21 1.26 -23.08
C ARG A 986 -23.36 2.23 -21.92
N ARG A 987 -23.97 1.79 -20.83
CA ARG A 987 -24.09 2.61 -19.61
C ARG A 987 -22.72 2.93 -19.01
N LEU A 988 -22.56 4.17 -18.56
CA LEU A 988 -21.33 4.61 -17.90
C LEU A 988 -21.20 3.95 -16.53
N GLN A 989 -19.97 3.57 -16.18
CA GLN A 989 -19.63 3.06 -14.86
C GLN A 989 -19.68 4.18 -13.82
N ALA A 990 -19.97 3.84 -12.57
CA ALA A 990 -19.99 4.78 -11.43
C ALA A 990 -18.84 5.81 -11.43
N GLU A 991 -17.58 5.37 -11.57
CA GLU A 991 -16.42 6.26 -11.59
C GLU A 991 -16.39 7.17 -12.82
N GLN A 992 -16.85 6.70 -13.99
CA GLN A 992 -16.96 7.55 -15.20
C GLN A 992 -18.01 8.65 -14.99
N ILE A 993 -19.17 8.32 -14.42
CA ILE A 993 -20.23 9.29 -14.15
C ILE A 993 -19.71 10.37 -13.19
N VAL A 994 -19.22 9.97 -12.01
CA VAL A 994 -18.78 10.89 -10.96
C VAL A 994 -17.56 11.71 -11.38
N ASP A 995 -16.48 11.07 -11.84
CA ASP A 995 -15.25 11.81 -12.17
C ASP A 995 -15.48 12.73 -13.40
N SER A 996 -16.35 12.35 -14.35
CA SER A 996 -16.69 13.22 -15.48
C SER A 996 -17.50 14.45 -15.08
N VAL A 997 -18.51 14.34 -14.20
CA VAL A 997 -19.29 15.54 -13.82
C VAL A 997 -18.44 16.53 -13.02
N PHE A 998 -17.66 16.08 -12.03
CA PHE A 998 -16.71 16.94 -11.33
C PHE A 998 -15.71 17.61 -12.30
N HIS A 999 -15.24 16.87 -13.31
CA HIS A 999 -14.34 17.40 -14.34
C HIS A 999 -15.01 18.45 -15.25
N ALA A 1000 -16.22 18.18 -15.73
CA ALA A 1000 -16.93 19.02 -16.68
C ALA A 1000 -17.44 20.32 -16.03
N THR A 1001 -18.05 20.25 -14.84
CA THR A 1001 -18.43 21.44 -14.06
C THR A 1001 -17.21 22.25 -13.61
N GLY A 1002 -16.07 21.58 -13.40
CA GLY A 1002 -14.90 22.13 -12.73
C GLY A 1002 -15.13 22.33 -11.24
N THR A 1003 -15.96 21.50 -10.59
CA THR A 1003 -16.09 21.45 -9.14
C THR A 1003 -14.83 20.81 -8.54
N PRO A 1004 -14.20 21.36 -7.49
CA PRO A 1004 -13.06 20.72 -6.84
C PRO A 1004 -13.42 19.35 -6.22
N PHE A 1005 -12.70 18.29 -6.59
CA PHE A 1005 -12.79 16.96 -5.96
C PHE A 1005 -12.11 16.98 -4.58
N ASP A 1006 -12.74 17.64 -3.62
CA ASP A 1006 -12.14 18.07 -2.35
C ASP A 1006 -12.79 17.33 -1.16
N LEU A 1007 -12.32 16.12 -0.88
CA LEU A 1007 -12.88 15.20 0.13
C LEU A 1007 -11.93 14.99 1.33
N GLU A 1008 -12.37 14.26 2.36
CA GLU A 1008 -11.49 13.84 3.48
C GLU A 1008 -10.36 12.89 3.01
N PRO A 1009 -9.28 12.72 3.79
CA PRO A 1009 -8.34 11.62 3.59
C PRO A 1009 -8.99 10.26 3.85
N VAL A 1010 -8.63 9.25 3.06
CA VAL A 1010 -9.08 7.85 3.19
C VAL A 1010 -8.21 7.16 4.26
N ASN A 1011 -8.37 7.62 5.52
CA ASN A 1011 -7.59 7.23 6.70
C ASN A 1011 -8.31 7.67 8.00
N LEU A 1012 -8.46 6.77 8.97
CA LEU A 1012 -9.11 7.04 10.28
C LEU A 1012 -8.11 7.22 11.44
N ASP A 1013 -6.84 6.89 11.22
CA ASP A 1013 -5.70 7.08 12.13
C ASP A 1013 -4.84 8.23 11.58
N LEU A 1014 -5.41 9.44 11.52
CA LEU A 1014 -4.78 10.62 10.94
C LEU A 1014 -3.54 11.08 11.71
N ASP A 1015 -3.52 10.87 13.03
CA ASP A 1015 -2.44 11.18 13.95
C ASP A 1015 -1.36 10.09 14.05
N SER A 1016 -1.64 8.90 13.52
CA SER A 1016 -0.69 7.78 13.41
C SER A 1016 -0.21 7.23 14.76
N VAL A 1017 -1.11 7.02 15.72
CA VAL A 1017 -0.76 6.35 16.99
C VAL A 1017 -0.81 4.82 16.88
N ARG A 1018 -1.51 4.29 15.85
CA ARG A 1018 -1.70 2.86 15.67
C ARG A 1018 -0.51 2.16 15.03
N ARG A 1019 -0.45 0.85 15.28
CA ARG A 1019 0.51 -0.07 14.64
C ARG A 1019 0.25 -0.18 13.14
N VAL A 1020 1.32 -0.33 12.35
CA VAL A 1020 1.27 -0.43 10.87
C VAL A 1020 0.47 -1.64 10.36
N ASP A 1021 0.35 -2.70 11.16
CA ASP A 1021 -0.38 -3.91 10.78
C ASP A 1021 -1.91 -3.80 10.98
N ILE A 1022 -2.38 -2.82 11.75
CA ILE A 1022 -3.80 -2.60 12.11
C ILE A 1022 -4.35 -1.22 11.71
N ALA A 1023 -3.64 -0.48 10.85
CA ALA A 1023 -4.07 0.83 10.34
C ALA A 1023 -3.76 0.98 8.84
N LEU A 1024 -4.71 1.54 8.09
CA LEU A 1024 -4.59 1.82 6.65
C LEU A 1024 -4.57 3.34 6.41
N ASN A 1025 -3.71 3.79 5.50
CA ASN A 1025 -3.69 5.17 5.00
C ASN A 1025 -3.61 5.12 3.47
N LEU A 1026 -4.68 5.54 2.78
CA LEU A 1026 -4.71 5.65 1.31
C LEU A 1026 -4.59 7.11 0.81
N GLY A 1027 -4.22 8.05 1.70
CA GLY A 1027 -4.00 9.45 1.35
C GLY A 1027 -5.29 10.24 1.07
N LYS A 1028 -5.17 11.41 0.42
CA LYS A 1028 -6.32 12.22 -0.02
C LYS A 1028 -6.72 11.83 -1.44
N PRO A 1029 -7.99 11.44 -1.69
CA PRO A 1029 -8.43 10.98 -3.01
C PRO A 1029 -8.54 12.15 -4.00
N ARG A 1030 -8.31 11.86 -5.27
CA ARG A 1030 -8.38 12.81 -6.41
C ARG A 1030 -9.25 12.30 -7.58
N ARG A 1031 -9.80 11.10 -7.41
CA ARG A 1031 -10.58 10.28 -8.35
C ARG A 1031 -11.45 9.32 -7.54
N SER A 1032 -12.58 8.89 -8.10
CA SER A 1032 -13.48 7.93 -7.48
C SER A 1032 -12.82 6.58 -7.20
N TRP A 1033 -11.88 6.13 -8.04
CA TRP A 1033 -11.16 4.86 -7.82
C TRP A 1033 -10.29 4.86 -6.55
N MET A 1034 -9.84 6.04 -6.09
CA MET A 1034 -8.99 6.17 -4.90
C MET A 1034 -9.77 5.95 -3.59
N LEU A 1035 -11.10 5.88 -3.64
CA LEU A 1035 -11.97 5.66 -2.49
C LEU A 1035 -11.94 4.19 -2.02
N ALA A 1036 -12.61 3.93 -0.90
CA ALA A 1036 -12.72 2.64 -0.23
C ALA A 1036 -14.05 2.60 0.55
N SER A 1037 -14.50 1.40 0.95
CA SER A 1037 -15.64 1.24 1.86
C SER A 1037 -15.46 2.06 3.15
N THR A 1038 -16.44 2.91 3.45
CA THR A 1038 -16.58 3.62 4.73
C THR A 1038 -17.29 2.77 5.79
N SER A 1039 -17.86 1.62 5.41
CA SER A 1039 -18.94 0.88 6.09
C SER A 1039 -18.69 0.46 7.55
N ASN A 1040 -17.46 0.56 8.04
CA ASN A 1040 -17.11 0.41 9.46
C ASN A 1040 -17.55 1.60 10.32
N GLU A 1041 -17.93 2.74 9.72
CA GLU A 1041 -18.49 3.90 10.42
C GLU A 1041 -19.78 3.56 11.17
N ARG A 1042 -20.51 2.51 10.75
CA ARG A 1042 -21.64 1.92 11.49
C ARG A 1042 -21.27 1.57 12.95
N ASP A 1043 -20.08 1.01 13.17
CA ASP A 1043 -19.63 0.59 14.50
C ASP A 1043 -19.03 1.75 15.31
N ARG A 1044 -18.70 2.88 14.65
CA ARG A 1044 -18.07 4.08 15.23
C ARG A 1044 -18.52 5.36 14.49
N PRO A 1045 -19.75 5.86 14.72
CA PRO A 1045 -20.31 6.95 13.90
C PRO A 1045 -19.51 8.26 13.93
N SER A 1046 -18.80 8.54 15.02
CA SER A 1046 -17.89 9.68 15.15
C SER A 1046 -16.68 9.64 14.17
N LEU A 1047 -16.35 8.47 13.61
CA LEU A 1047 -15.33 8.27 12.58
C LEU A 1047 -15.89 8.32 11.14
N GLY A 1048 -17.16 8.70 10.96
CA GLY A 1048 -17.74 8.88 9.62
C GLY A 1048 -16.98 9.93 8.80
N LEU A 1049 -17.04 9.80 7.47
CA LEU A 1049 -16.31 10.64 6.51
C LEU A 1049 -17.28 11.33 5.55
N PRO A 1050 -18.06 12.34 5.99
CA PRO A 1050 -19.31 12.72 5.32
C PRO A 1050 -19.17 13.20 3.88
N ARG A 1051 -18.03 13.78 3.47
CA ARG A 1051 -17.84 14.19 2.07
C ARG A 1051 -17.48 12.99 1.19
N ILE A 1052 -16.69 12.03 1.67
CA ILE A 1052 -16.52 10.72 1.03
C ILE A 1052 -17.87 10.01 0.93
N THR A 1053 -18.63 9.87 2.01
CA THR A 1053 -19.92 9.17 2.02
C THR A 1053 -20.91 9.77 1.02
N ALA A 1054 -20.97 11.11 0.92
CA ALA A 1054 -21.79 11.82 -0.06
C ALA A 1054 -21.46 11.48 -1.53
N VAL A 1055 -20.23 11.05 -1.83
CA VAL A 1055 -19.79 10.60 -3.16
C VAL A 1055 -19.94 9.08 -3.31
N THR A 1056 -19.56 8.28 -2.29
CA THR A 1056 -19.66 6.82 -2.38
C THR A 1056 -21.10 6.34 -2.47
N SER A 1057 -22.07 6.97 -1.82
CA SER A 1057 -23.49 6.60 -1.99
C SER A 1057 -23.99 6.79 -3.42
N VAL A 1058 -23.45 7.76 -4.18
CA VAL A 1058 -23.76 7.90 -5.61
C VAL A 1058 -23.07 6.80 -6.40
N LEU A 1059 -21.78 6.54 -6.13
CA LEU A 1059 -21.05 5.45 -6.78
C LEU A 1059 -21.75 4.09 -6.59
N GLU A 1060 -22.22 3.80 -5.37
CA GLU A 1060 -22.94 2.56 -5.01
C GLU A 1060 -24.28 2.42 -5.74
N ALA A 1061 -25.05 3.51 -5.91
CA ALA A 1061 -26.27 3.52 -6.71
C ALA A 1061 -26.02 3.17 -8.20
N PHE A 1062 -24.83 3.47 -8.71
CA PHE A 1062 -24.33 3.10 -10.05
C PHE A 1062 -23.42 1.85 -10.05
N GLY A 1063 -23.58 0.96 -9.05
CA GLY A 1063 -22.99 -0.39 -9.04
C GLY A 1063 -21.53 -0.49 -8.57
N TRP A 1064 -20.94 0.59 -8.05
CA TRP A 1064 -19.60 0.54 -7.46
C TRP A 1064 -19.54 -0.35 -6.22
N ARG A 1065 -18.36 -0.94 -5.99
CA ARG A 1065 -18.10 -1.89 -4.91
C ARG A 1065 -17.00 -1.36 -3.99
N GLY A 1066 -17.39 -0.76 -2.87
CA GLY A 1066 -16.44 -0.30 -1.84
C GLY A 1066 -15.67 -1.43 -1.15
N ALA A 1067 -16.23 -2.65 -1.16
CA ALA A 1067 -15.61 -3.89 -0.70
C ALA A 1067 -15.73 -4.98 -1.77
N ARG A 1068 -14.67 -5.76 -1.98
CA ARG A 1068 -14.53 -6.68 -3.13
C ARG A 1068 -14.03 -8.06 -2.70
N GLN A 1069 -14.83 -8.75 -1.89
CA GLN A 1069 -14.48 -10.10 -1.39
C GLN A 1069 -14.32 -11.17 -2.47
N ASN A 1070 -14.85 -10.94 -3.68
CA ASN A 1070 -14.82 -11.85 -4.82
C ASN A 1070 -14.45 -11.09 -6.11
N PRO A 1071 -13.72 -11.71 -7.06
CA PRO A 1071 -13.45 -11.11 -8.36
C PRO A 1071 -14.74 -10.95 -9.18
N VAL A 1072 -14.82 -9.88 -9.97
CA VAL A 1072 -15.95 -9.57 -10.86
C VAL A 1072 -15.41 -8.95 -12.14
N SER A 1073 -15.93 -9.36 -13.31
CA SER A 1073 -15.51 -8.80 -14.61
C SER A 1073 -16.56 -7.89 -15.27
N LEU A 1074 -17.81 -7.95 -14.82
CA LEU A 1074 -18.93 -7.08 -15.21
C LEU A 1074 -19.70 -6.70 -13.95
N ARG A 1075 -19.95 -5.41 -13.74
CA ARG A 1075 -20.84 -4.93 -12.68
C ARG A 1075 -22.29 -4.99 -13.15
N GLU A 1076 -23.22 -5.00 -12.21
CA GLU A 1076 -24.62 -4.74 -12.48
C GLU A 1076 -24.80 -3.30 -12.96
N THR A 1077 -25.50 -3.11 -14.07
CA THR A 1077 -25.77 -1.80 -14.68
C THR A 1077 -27.27 -1.56 -14.90
N GLU A 1078 -28.14 -2.26 -14.17
CA GLU A 1078 -29.58 -2.10 -14.33
C GLU A 1078 -30.08 -0.72 -13.86
N PRO A 1079 -31.15 -0.19 -14.47
CA PRO A 1079 -31.76 1.06 -14.03
C PRO A 1079 -32.54 0.85 -12.73
N ASN A 1080 -32.35 1.75 -11.77
CA ASN A 1080 -33.10 1.75 -10.52
C ASN A 1080 -33.51 3.17 -10.12
N ILE A 1081 -34.49 3.29 -9.22
CA ILE A 1081 -35.09 4.59 -8.83
C ILE A 1081 -34.09 5.46 -8.04
N LEU A 1082 -33.10 4.86 -7.35
CA LEU A 1082 -32.11 5.59 -6.57
C LEU A 1082 -31.14 6.38 -7.47
N GLN A 1083 -30.77 5.84 -8.64
CA GLN A 1083 -29.84 6.47 -9.60
C GLN A 1083 -30.22 7.92 -9.94
N PRO A 1084 -31.41 8.24 -10.51
CA PRO A 1084 -31.80 9.62 -10.77
C PRO A 1084 -32.08 10.39 -9.48
N ALA A 1085 -32.68 9.76 -8.46
CA ALA A 1085 -33.07 10.45 -7.23
C ALA A 1085 -31.86 11.02 -6.46
N ILE A 1086 -30.78 10.24 -6.32
CA ILE A 1086 -29.56 10.65 -5.61
C ILE A 1086 -28.71 11.61 -6.45
N PHE A 1087 -28.76 11.52 -7.78
CA PHE A 1087 -28.03 12.43 -8.66
C PHE A 1087 -28.67 13.83 -8.69
N ALA A 1088 -30.00 13.88 -8.78
CA ALA A 1088 -30.78 15.12 -8.82
C ALA A 1088 -30.87 15.85 -7.48
N ASN A 1089 -30.94 15.12 -6.35
CA ASN A 1089 -31.26 15.69 -5.03
C ASN A 1089 -30.20 15.40 -3.95
N GLY A 1090 -29.19 14.57 -4.25
CA GLY A 1090 -28.16 14.20 -3.29
C GLY A 1090 -27.14 15.31 -3.01
N VAL A 1091 -26.40 15.15 -1.90
CA VAL A 1091 -25.40 16.12 -1.43
C VAL A 1091 -24.34 16.42 -2.49
N MET A 1092 -23.88 15.41 -3.24
CA MET A 1092 -22.95 15.58 -4.36
C MET A 1092 -23.55 16.42 -5.50
N GLY A 1093 -24.80 16.14 -5.91
CA GLY A 1093 -25.48 16.89 -6.97
C GLY A 1093 -25.58 18.38 -6.65
N HIS A 1094 -25.91 18.71 -5.40
CA HIS A 1094 -25.93 20.08 -4.90
C HIS A 1094 -24.55 20.79 -4.95
N TRP A 1095 -23.44 20.08 -4.78
CA TRP A 1095 -22.10 20.68 -4.96
C TRP A 1095 -21.74 20.91 -6.44
N LEU A 1096 -22.28 20.09 -7.34
CA LEU A 1096 -22.02 20.16 -8.78
C LEU A 1096 -22.87 21.23 -9.48
N THR A 1097 -24.00 21.62 -8.89
CA THR A 1097 -24.86 22.69 -9.40
C THR A 1097 -24.57 24.04 -8.74
N ARG A 1098 -24.17 24.09 -7.46
CA ARG A 1098 -23.92 25.36 -6.76
C ARG A 1098 -22.69 26.10 -7.31
N LEU A 1099 -22.94 27.31 -7.82
CA LEU A 1099 -21.93 28.25 -8.28
C LEU A 1099 -21.20 28.89 -7.09
N SER A 1100 -20.20 28.21 -6.53
CA SER A 1100 -19.26 28.79 -5.55
C SER A 1100 -18.14 29.59 -6.22
N ASN A 1101 -17.38 30.37 -5.44
CA ASN A 1101 -16.20 31.08 -5.95
C ASN A 1101 -15.06 30.15 -6.43
N ARG A 1102 -15.10 28.86 -6.10
CA ARG A 1102 -14.13 27.84 -6.57
C ARG A 1102 -14.66 27.00 -7.75
N HIS A 1103 -15.91 27.22 -8.15
CA HIS A 1103 -16.63 26.38 -9.10
C HIS A 1103 -16.35 26.77 -10.56
N GLY A 1104 -15.98 25.81 -11.42
CA GLY A 1104 -15.60 26.08 -12.81
C GLY A 1104 -16.68 26.77 -13.66
N MET A 1105 -17.97 26.48 -13.42
CA MET A 1105 -19.07 27.19 -14.08
C MET A 1105 -19.23 28.65 -13.62
N THR A 1106 -18.77 29.01 -12.41
CA THR A 1106 -18.71 30.41 -11.95
C THR A 1106 -17.65 31.16 -12.72
N LEU A 1107 -16.47 30.56 -12.90
CA LEU A 1107 -15.38 31.16 -13.69
C LEU A 1107 -15.84 31.38 -15.15
N LEU A 1108 -16.47 30.36 -15.76
CA LEU A 1108 -17.07 30.46 -17.09
C LEU A 1108 -18.11 31.60 -17.19
N ALA A 1109 -18.97 31.76 -16.17
CA ALA A 1109 -19.96 32.83 -16.13
C ALA A 1109 -19.34 34.23 -15.99
N LEU A 1110 -18.16 34.36 -15.40
CA LEU A 1110 -17.43 35.63 -15.25
C LEU A 1110 -16.68 36.06 -16.52
N GLU A 1111 -16.50 35.18 -17.51
CA GLU A 1111 -15.86 35.51 -18.79
C GLU A 1111 -16.71 36.50 -19.63
N ASN A 1112 -16.04 37.32 -20.45
CA ASN A 1112 -16.72 38.24 -21.37
C ASN A 1112 -17.15 37.51 -22.66
N GLN A 1113 -18.45 37.24 -22.78
CA GLN A 1113 -19.08 36.51 -23.90
C GLN A 1113 -20.57 36.87 -23.98
N THR A 1114 -21.26 36.48 -25.05
CA THR A 1114 -22.73 36.59 -25.12
C THR A 1114 -23.42 35.42 -24.40
N VAL A 1115 -24.71 35.57 -24.08
CA VAL A 1115 -25.51 34.49 -23.48
C VAL A 1115 -25.67 33.31 -24.44
N GLU A 1116 -25.76 33.56 -25.75
CA GLU A 1116 -25.80 32.55 -26.80
C GLU A 1116 -24.50 31.73 -26.88
N GLN A 1117 -23.34 32.40 -26.70
CA GLN A 1117 -22.02 31.75 -26.63
C GLN A 1117 -21.85 30.94 -25.34
N LEU A 1118 -22.32 31.46 -24.19
CA LEU A 1118 -22.32 30.72 -22.92
C LEU A 1118 -23.14 29.42 -23.04
N VAL A 1119 -24.32 29.47 -23.67
CA VAL A 1119 -25.17 28.29 -23.89
C VAL A 1119 -24.50 27.28 -24.82
N ASP A 1120 -23.87 27.71 -25.93
CA ASP A 1120 -23.09 26.79 -26.79
C ASP A 1120 -21.97 26.09 -26.00
N ARG A 1121 -21.25 26.82 -25.15
CA ARG A 1121 -20.13 26.27 -24.36
C ARG A 1121 -20.59 25.35 -23.23
N LEU A 1122 -21.73 25.63 -22.59
CA LEU A 1122 -22.33 24.73 -21.60
C LEU A 1122 -22.64 23.35 -22.20
N PHE A 1123 -23.31 23.33 -23.36
CA PHE A 1123 -23.60 22.09 -24.09
C PHE A 1123 -22.33 21.38 -24.55
N LEU A 1124 -21.34 22.13 -25.06
CA LEU A 1124 -20.09 21.54 -25.53
C LEU A 1124 -19.25 20.94 -24.38
N ARG A 1125 -19.29 21.54 -23.20
CA ARG A 1125 -18.50 21.13 -22.03
C ARG A 1125 -19.14 20.02 -21.21
N LEU A 1126 -20.47 20.01 -21.08
CA LEU A 1126 -21.20 18.99 -20.34
C LEU A 1126 -21.56 17.80 -21.23
N LEU A 1127 -22.18 18.06 -22.40
CA LEU A 1127 -22.75 17.04 -23.27
C LEU A 1127 -21.88 16.71 -24.50
N THR A 1128 -20.77 17.43 -24.70
CA THR A 1128 -19.85 17.25 -25.85
C THR A 1128 -20.53 17.45 -27.21
N ARG A 1129 -21.66 18.16 -27.26
CA ARG A 1129 -22.42 18.46 -28.49
C ARG A 1129 -22.78 19.93 -28.56
N LYS A 1130 -23.25 20.39 -29.71
CA LYS A 1130 -23.95 21.68 -29.80
C LYS A 1130 -25.40 21.53 -29.29
N PRO A 1131 -26.02 22.60 -28.77
CA PRO A 1131 -27.46 22.60 -28.54
C PRO A 1131 -28.21 22.55 -29.88
N THR A 1132 -29.35 21.86 -29.91
CA THR A 1132 -30.34 22.04 -30.98
C THR A 1132 -30.92 23.45 -30.92
N VAL A 1133 -31.54 23.92 -32.01
CA VAL A 1133 -32.17 25.26 -32.07
C VAL A 1133 -33.20 25.46 -30.95
N ALA A 1134 -34.01 24.44 -30.66
CA ALA A 1134 -35.02 24.48 -29.60
C ALA A 1134 -34.42 24.50 -28.19
N GLU A 1135 -33.34 23.74 -27.94
CA GLU A 1135 -32.59 23.81 -26.68
C GLU A 1135 -31.96 25.19 -26.50
N LYS A 1136 -31.23 25.68 -27.52
CA LYS A 1136 -30.56 26.98 -27.45
C LYS A 1136 -31.55 28.11 -27.16
N ALA A 1137 -32.70 28.11 -27.83
CA ALA A 1137 -33.77 29.08 -27.57
C ALA A 1137 -34.28 29.02 -26.12
N ARG A 1138 -34.50 27.82 -25.56
CA ARG A 1138 -34.94 27.65 -24.16
C ARG A 1138 -33.90 28.15 -23.16
N PHE A 1139 -32.65 27.72 -23.29
CA PHE A 1139 -31.57 28.12 -22.36
C PHE A 1139 -31.21 29.61 -22.47
N VAL A 1140 -31.21 30.19 -23.68
CA VAL A 1140 -31.02 31.64 -23.86
C VAL A 1140 -32.19 32.41 -23.25
N LYS A 1141 -33.44 31.97 -23.41
CA LYS A 1141 -34.61 32.61 -22.77
C LYS A 1141 -34.50 32.62 -21.24
N LEU A 1142 -33.98 31.54 -20.63
CA LEU A 1142 -33.77 31.43 -19.19
C LEU A 1142 -32.64 32.33 -18.68
N LEU A 1143 -31.51 32.39 -19.39
CA LEU A 1143 -30.27 33.03 -18.92
C LEU A 1143 -30.08 34.50 -19.34
N LYS A 1144 -30.87 35.00 -20.30
CA LYS A 1144 -30.75 36.38 -20.81
C LYS A 1144 -31.23 37.48 -19.85
N PRO A 1145 -32.32 37.32 -19.07
CA PRO A 1145 -32.70 38.29 -18.04
C PRO A 1145 -31.55 38.52 -17.04
N GLY A 1146 -31.18 39.78 -16.79
CA GLY A 1146 -30.09 40.12 -15.87
C GLY A 1146 -28.66 39.86 -16.36
N TYR A 1147 -28.44 39.20 -17.51
CA TYR A 1147 -27.11 38.74 -17.96
C TYR A 1147 -26.04 39.84 -18.03
N ALA A 1148 -26.42 41.05 -18.47
CA ALA A 1148 -25.50 42.19 -18.58
C ALA A 1148 -25.06 42.75 -17.20
N LEU A 1149 -25.86 42.54 -16.16
CA LEU A 1149 -25.61 43.01 -14.78
C LEU A 1149 -25.20 41.86 -13.84
N ARG A 1150 -24.95 40.65 -14.38
CA ARG A 1150 -24.73 39.44 -13.59
C ARG A 1150 -23.48 39.48 -12.71
N ILE A 1151 -22.45 40.23 -13.11
CA ILE A 1151 -21.15 40.27 -12.41
C ILE A 1151 -21.17 41.37 -11.35
N ILE A 1152 -20.93 41.00 -10.10
CA ILE A 1152 -20.73 41.95 -9.00
C ILE A 1152 -19.27 42.45 -9.05
N PRO A 1153 -19.03 43.77 -9.22
CA PRO A 1153 -17.69 44.36 -9.18
C PRO A 1153 -17.02 44.09 -7.85
N GLU A 1154 -15.70 43.86 -7.84
CA GLU A 1154 -14.97 43.39 -6.66
C GLU A 1154 -15.14 44.29 -5.42
N ALA A 1155 -15.05 45.61 -5.59
CA ALA A 1155 -15.29 46.59 -4.54
C ALA A 1155 -16.72 46.61 -3.96
N LYS A 1156 -17.68 45.90 -4.58
CA LYS A 1156 -19.07 45.72 -4.10
C LYS A 1156 -19.34 44.31 -3.56
N ARG A 1157 -18.37 43.39 -3.59
CA ARG A 1157 -18.55 42.02 -3.07
C ARG A 1157 -18.51 42.05 -1.55
N VAL A 1158 -19.49 41.43 -0.90
CA VAL A 1158 -19.46 41.24 0.56
C VAL A 1158 -18.36 40.24 0.90
N VAL A 1159 -17.19 40.75 1.31
CA VAL A 1159 -16.13 39.94 1.93
C VAL A 1159 -16.55 39.66 3.37
N PRO A 1160 -16.74 38.40 3.80
CA PRO A 1160 -17.04 38.10 5.20
C PRO A 1160 -15.88 38.59 6.08
N LYS A 1161 -16.15 39.41 7.10
CA LYS A 1161 -15.14 39.77 8.10
C LYS A 1161 -14.63 38.47 8.75
N PRO A 1162 -13.33 38.15 8.68
CA PRO A 1162 -12.81 36.94 9.31
C PRO A 1162 -13.08 36.98 10.82
N GLY A 1163 -13.73 35.95 11.34
CA GLY A 1163 -13.77 35.71 12.79
C GLY A 1163 -12.38 35.36 13.32
N LYS A 1164 -12.22 35.27 14.65
CA LYS A 1164 -10.97 34.78 15.25
C LYS A 1164 -10.64 33.41 14.66
N ARG A 1165 -9.47 33.30 14.00
CA ARG A 1165 -8.99 32.06 13.37
C ARG A 1165 -8.95 30.95 14.42
N LYS A 1166 -9.41 29.75 14.05
CA LYS A 1166 -9.36 28.53 14.86
C LYS A 1166 -8.83 27.39 13.99
N PRO A 1167 -8.12 26.39 14.55
CA PRO A 1167 -7.78 25.19 13.81
C PRO A 1167 -9.04 24.38 13.50
N ASP A 1168 -9.01 23.65 12.38
CA ASP A 1168 -9.92 22.53 12.17
C ASP A 1168 -9.76 21.53 13.31
N ARG A 1169 -10.88 21.13 13.93
CA ARG A 1169 -10.89 19.99 14.87
C ARG A 1169 -11.04 18.68 14.09
N TYR A 1170 -10.41 17.62 14.58
CA TYR A 1170 -10.43 16.30 13.96
C TYR A 1170 -10.91 15.24 14.95
N VAL A 1171 -11.89 14.44 14.54
CA VAL A 1171 -12.06 13.11 15.13
C VAL A 1171 -11.05 12.18 14.46
N THR A 1172 -10.39 11.36 15.27
CA THR A 1172 -9.36 10.40 14.87
C THR A 1172 -9.52 9.14 15.72
N TRP A 1173 -8.81 8.06 15.37
CA TRP A 1173 -8.81 6.86 16.19
C TRP A 1173 -8.48 7.14 17.67
N SER A 1174 -7.67 8.16 17.99
CA SER A 1174 -7.30 8.52 19.36
C SER A 1174 -8.42 9.08 20.23
N ASN A 1175 -9.46 9.73 19.67
CA ASN A 1175 -10.45 10.50 20.45
C ASN A 1175 -11.92 10.18 20.09
N HIS A 1176 -12.16 9.13 19.31
CA HIS A 1176 -13.47 8.86 18.73
C HIS A 1176 -14.56 8.42 19.73
N VAL A 1177 -14.23 8.05 20.97
CA VAL A 1177 -15.24 7.69 22.00
C VAL A 1177 -15.61 8.87 22.92
N ASP A 1178 -14.96 10.03 22.75
CA ASP A 1178 -15.27 11.23 23.51
C ASP A 1178 -16.62 11.83 23.08
N GLY A 1179 -17.45 12.25 24.04
CA GLY A 1179 -18.82 12.72 23.78
C GLY A 1179 -18.91 13.83 22.71
N PRO A 1180 -18.11 14.92 22.83
CA PRO A 1180 -18.01 15.97 21.82
C PRO A 1180 -17.55 15.54 20.42
N ALA A 1181 -16.93 14.36 20.24
CA ALA A 1181 -16.57 13.87 18.92
C ALA A 1181 -17.80 13.60 18.05
N ASN A 1182 -18.91 13.14 18.65
CA ASN A 1182 -20.18 12.94 17.94
C ASN A 1182 -20.78 14.28 17.47
N ALA A 1183 -20.71 15.33 18.31
CA ALA A 1183 -21.19 16.66 17.95
C ALA A 1183 -20.39 17.26 16.78
N LEU A 1184 -19.06 17.08 16.78
CA LEU A 1184 -18.19 17.49 15.67
C LEU A 1184 -18.45 16.69 14.39
N ALA A 1185 -18.74 15.38 14.49
CA ALA A 1185 -19.10 14.57 13.33
C ALA A 1185 -20.41 15.07 12.68
N LEU A 1186 -21.43 15.38 13.48
CA LEU A 1186 -22.69 15.99 13.02
C LEU A 1186 -22.47 17.38 12.42
N GLU A 1187 -21.61 18.22 13.02
CA GLU A 1187 -21.24 19.53 12.45
C GLU A 1187 -20.60 19.39 11.06
N LYS A 1188 -19.69 18.43 10.89
CA LYS A 1188 -19.04 18.12 9.60
C LYS A 1188 -20.01 17.53 8.59
N GLU A 1189 -20.95 16.70 9.02
CA GLU A 1189 -22.00 16.18 8.15
C GLU A 1189 -22.92 17.30 7.64
N GLN A 1190 -23.35 18.21 8.53
CA GLN A 1190 -24.09 19.39 8.13
C GLN A 1190 -23.27 20.31 7.20
N ALA A 1191 -21.96 20.46 7.43
CA ALA A 1191 -21.08 21.21 6.54
C ALA A 1191 -20.97 20.57 5.15
N ALA A 1192 -20.85 19.23 5.08
CA ALA A 1192 -20.89 18.48 3.84
C ALA A 1192 -22.23 18.68 3.10
N ARG A 1193 -23.37 18.53 3.79
CA ARG A 1193 -24.71 18.80 3.25
C ARG A 1193 -24.86 20.24 2.73
N ARG A 1194 -24.36 21.24 3.46
CA ARG A 1194 -24.38 22.67 3.04
C ARG A 1194 -23.51 22.98 1.83
N GLY A 1195 -22.40 22.27 1.64
CA GLY A 1195 -21.42 22.53 0.57
C GLY A 1195 -20.68 23.86 0.72
N ASP A 1196 -20.01 24.28 -0.35
CA ASP A 1196 -19.40 25.61 -0.46
C ASP A 1196 -20.46 26.73 -0.31
N PRO A 1197 -20.10 27.93 0.17
CA PRO A 1197 -20.98 29.10 0.08
C PRO A 1197 -21.20 29.51 -1.39
N PRO A 1198 -22.39 30.03 -1.76
CA PRO A 1198 -22.63 30.59 -3.08
C PRO A 1198 -21.68 31.75 -3.42
N SER A 1199 -21.42 31.94 -4.72
CA SER A 1199 -20.57 33.02 -5.20
C SER A 1199 -21.14 34.39 -4.87
N ASN A 1200 -20.32 35.25 -4.27
CA ASN A 1200 -20.59 36.68 -4.08
C ASN A 1200 -20.09 37.53 -5.27
N ALA A 1201 -19.59 36.90 -6.35
CA ALA A 1201 -19.17 37.56 -7.58
C ALA A 1201 -20.29 37.59 -8.65
N LEU A 1202 -21.40 36.87 -8.42
CA LEU A 1202 -22.58 36.85 -9.28
C LEU A 1202 -23.82 37.37 -8.55
N THR A 1203 -24.74 38.04 -9.25
CA THR A 1203 -26.01 38.48 -8.68
C THR A 1203 -26.93 37.29 -8.38
N THR A 1204 -27.65 37.35 -7.25
CA THR A 1204 -28.38 36.18 -6.70
C THR A 1204 -29.41 35.59 -7.66
N ASP A 1205 -30.22 36.42 -8.31
CA ASP A 1205 -31.23 35.99 -9.29
C ASP A 1205 -30.59 35.31 -10.52
N TRP A 1206 -29.59 35.96 -11.14
CA TRP A 1206 -28.93 35.39 -12.31
C TRP A 1206 -28.15 34.11 -11.99
N ARG A 1207 -27.50 34.07 -10.83
CA ARG A 1207 -26.83 32.88 -10.30
C ARG A 1207 -27.82 31.71 -10.21
N LEU A 1208 -28.98 31.90 -9.58
CA LEU A 1208 -29.99 30.84 -9.44
C LEU A 1208 -30.44 30.28 -10.81
N ARG A 1209 -30.76 31.15 -11.77
CA ARG A 1209 -31.14 30.73 -13.16
C ARG A 1209 -30.05 29.90 -13.84
N MET A 1210 -28.78 30.18 -13.53
CA MET A 1210 -27.62 29.45 -14.04
C MET A 1210 -27.40 28.12 -13.28
N GLU A 1211 -27.75 28.03 -12.00
CA GLU A 1211 -27.77 26.79 -11.22
C GLU A 1211 -28.90 25.85 -11.70
N ASP A 1212 -30.09 26.40 -12.00
CA ASP A 1212 -31.21 25.66 -12.62
C ASP A 1212 -30.84 25.11 -13.99
N ALA A 1213 -30.21 25.94 -14.83
CA ALA A 1213 -29.72 25.53 -16.15
C ALA A 1213 -28.67 24.41 -16.05
N LEU A 1214 -27.77 24.51 -15.09
CA LEU A 1214 -26.74 23.51 -14.83
C LEU A 1214 -27.32 22.20 -14.29
N TRP A 1215 -28.29 22.27 -13.37
CA TRP A 1215 -29.03 21.11 -12.87
C TRP A 1215 -29.76 20.37 -14.00
N ALA A 1216 -30.41 21.09 -14.92
CA ALA A 1216 -31.10 20.49 -16.05
C ALA A 1216 -30.14 19.79 -17.03
N LEU A 1217 -28.94 20.33 -17.25
CA LEU A 1217 -27.93 19.71 -18.12
C LEU A 1217 -27.22 18.52 -17.46
N ILE A 1218 -27.00 18.56 -16.15
CA ILE A 1218 -26.42 17.44 -15.39
C ILE A 1218 -27.40 16.26 -15.30
N ASN A 1219 -28.70 16.50 -15.14
CA ASN A 1219 -29.71 15.45 -15.06
C ASN A 1219 -30.23 14.96 -16.44
N SER A 1220 -29.51 15.26 -17.53
CA SER A 1220 -29.86 14.78 -18.87
C SER A 1220 -29.46 13.30 -19.08
N PRO A 1221 -30.23 12.50 -19.85
CA PRO A 1221 -29.92 11.09 -20.10
C PRO A 1221 -28.54 10.84 -20.75
N GLU A 1222 -27.97 11.81 -21.47
CA GLU A 1222 -26.63 11.70 -22.07
C GLU A 1222 -25.47 11.59 -21.04
N TRP A 1223 -25.74 11.73 -19.74
CA TRP A 1223 -24.81 11.39 -18.66
C TRP A 1223 -24.86 9.92 -18.23
N MET A 1224 -25.86 9.15 -18.64
CA MET A 1224 -26.02 7.75 -18.26
C MET A 1224 -25.38 6.77 -19.25
N TYR A 1225 -25.08 7.22 -20.48
CA TYR A 1225 -24.64 6.38 -21.60
C TYR A 1225 -23.40 6.93 -22.30
N THR A 1226 -22.57 6.01 -22.78
CA THR A 1226 -21.61 6.29 -23.87
C THR A 1226 -22.40 6.29 -25.18
N PRO A 1227 -22.33 7.37 -26.00
CA PRO A 1227 -23.03 7.44 -27.27
C PRO A 1227 -22.31 6.66 -28.37
#